data_AF-A0A5C5VAH4-F1
#
_entry.id   AF-A0A5C5VAH4-F1
#
_cell.length_a   1.000
_cell.length_b   1.000
_cell.length_c   1.000
_cell.angle_alpha   90.00
_cell.angle_beta   90.00
_cell.angle_gamma   90.00
#
_symmetry.space_group_name_H-M   'P 1'
#
loop_
_entity.id
_entity.type
_entity.pdbx_description
1 polymer ?
#
loop_
_entity_poly.entity_id
_entity_poly.type
_entity_poly.pdbx_seq_one_letter_code
_entity_poly.pdbx_strand_id
1 'polypeptide(L)'
;MLAVFTVDNLNDTGAGSLRDAITMANGSVGLDTVIFDSAVFASAQTIAIASQLPTITDDLTITGPGADLLTIDAGGGGNGIGDLNGYRHFEIDNGVNGADLSVTISGMKLTGGDLGDGGAIRSRENVLLSGLTIDGNASNFGGAINHREGTFTIKNSTLSNNQVNRNGGAIENGGELVIIDSTLSGNTADVNGSGGAITNYGPTGGNAGLVIRNSTITGNSSSGLGDGIFTSNGYGSATVQLDHTIVDNEVWWLSGTLTGNYNLFSGANPGIVGANNLFNSNPLLGRLADNGGPTQTHALLPGSPAINAGDPAINSGTDQRGLDRVQLGRVDIGAYEWQTVLPAQGLEVSTTNDLIDGDFTVGNLSLREAIAIAIATDLPGGNTNPGDDIITFDPDVFTGGANSVIRLRGAELQITETLTIDASSATDVVITADAAGDDTLVPGTFLTDVAASGIGLLDDNSRVFNFSATTGDLTLTGLTLTGGRATGSGGGIRFNGSGTLALIESTLSGNTSHFDGGGIYTRAGGVTLTSSTLSGNTTGYNGRGGGIYAGYGEVTLTNSTLSGNKCDFYGGGIFNFFGGVTLTSSTLSGNTSNNRGGGILTLAGGVTLNSSTLSGNASRFNGGGIYTFEGAVTLTSSTVTNNQASQGAGGGVFVSDTGTNPAITVQNSIIAGNTDSGAAPDLRPDPGSPVSIDHSLIGAAGSVFDPLLGPLADNGGPTQTHALLPGSPAINAGDPALASGFDQRGAPFLRDDGAGVDIGAFELQGVPNFPDGDYNYDGVADAADYTVWRDTLGSTTDLRANGDNTGASAGKIDRADYLLWRANYGNTTVPTTPAPAPAPTPVSAPVAAAGEQPAAEAAFAQWFAPTATAVTSEDDTPVATLPAEPGKDGSLLLLALDRPTSATDDWDETIDRLAEQNEPEPAGEELATLGVVFGEF
;
A
#
# COMPACT_ATOMS: atom_id res chain seq x y z
N MET A 1 28.61 8.28 50.77
CA MET A 1 28.03 6.93 50.65
C MET A 1 26.54 7.17 50.67
N LEU A 2 25.80 6.71 49.66
CA LEU A 2 24.33 6.81 49.67
C LEU A 2 23.82 6.11 50.94
N ALA A 3 23.22 6.86 51.88
CA ALA A 3 22.56 6.23 53.01
C ALA A 3 21.16 5.79 52.60
N VAL A 4 20.76 4.59 53.03
CA VAL A 4 19.43 4.05 52.78
C VAL A 4 18.71 3.91 54.12
N PHE A 5 17.56 4.58 54.23
CA PHE A 5 16.71 4.55 55.41
C PHE A 5 15.40 3.84 55.07
N THR A 6 15.06 2.82 55.86
CA THR A 6 13.84 2.02 55.63
C THR A 6 12.72 2.47 56.56
N VAL A 7 11.55 2.74 56.00
CA VAL A 7 10.29 2.88 56.74
C VAL A 7 9.70 1.49 56.93
N ASP A 8 9.68 1.01 58.16
CA ASP A 8 9.30 -0.38 58.52
C ASP A 8 8.03 -0.46 59.38
N ASN A 9 7.35 0.67 59.57
CA ASN A 9 6.08 0.73 60.28
C ASN A 9 5.21 1.93 59.87
N LEU A 10 3.97 1.95 60.36
CA LEU A 10 2.95 2.95 60.01
C LEU A 10 2.84 4.10 61.01
N ASN A 11 3.72 4.16 62.02
CA ASN A 11 3.62 5.16 63.07
C ASN A 11 4.04 6.54 62.51
N ASP A 12 3.40 7.62 62.99
CA ASP A 12 3.79 9.00 62.65
C ASP A 12 5.16 9.39 63.22
N THR A 13 5.56 8.79 64.35
CA THR A 13 6.81 9.10 65.05
C THR A 13 7.48 7.83 65.61
N GLY A 14 8.76 7.95 65.96
CA GLY A 14 9.57 6.85 66.50
C GLY A 14 10.41 6.15 65.45
N ALA A 15 11.33 5.29 65.91
CA ALA A 15 12.26 4.59 65.05
C ALA A 15 11.53 3.82 63.93
N GLY A 16 12.04 3.94 62.69
CA GLY A 16 11.48 3.24 61.52
C GLY A 16 10.20 3.87 60.93
N SER A 17 9.76 5.03 61.45
CA SER A 17 8.70 5.84 60.82
C SER A 17 9.23 6.64 59.63
N LEU A 18 8.34 7.10 58.74
CA LEU A 18 8.69 8.01 57.64
C LEU A 18 9.34 9.30 58.15
N ARG A 19 8.85 9.83 59.26
CA ARG A 19 9.41 11.02 59.92
C ARG A 19 10.84 10.80 60.38
N ASP A 20 11.11 9.65 61.00
CA ASP A 20 12.45 9.27 61.46
C ASP A 20 13.39 9.09 60.27
N ALA A 21 12.94 8.42 59.20
CA ALA A 21 13.71 8.23 57.97
C ALA A 21 14.13 9.57 57.32
N ILE A 22 13.20 10.53 57.18
CA ILE A 22 13.51 11.87 56.64
C ILE A 22 14.47 12.63 57.58
N THR A 23 14.26 12.53 58.90
CA THR A 23 15.13 13.20 59.88
C THR A 23 16.56 12.66 59.82
N MET A 24 16.73 11.34 59.66
CA MET A 24 18.03 10.73 59.49
C MET A 24 18.69 11.10 58.17
N ALA A 25 17.92 11.16 57.07
CA ALA A 25 18.41 11.60 55.77
C ALA A 25 18.92 13.04 55.81
N ASN A 26 18.15 13.98 56.35
CA ASN A 26 18.60 15.37 56.53
C ASN A 26 19.87 15.52 57.40
N GLY A 27 20.15 14.55 58.27
CA GLY A 27 21.33 14.54 59.15
C GLY A 27 22.56 13.83 58.55
N SER A 28 22.37 13.14 57.43
CA SER A 28 23.42 12.54 56.61
C SER A 28 23.84 13.54 55.53
N VAL A 29 25.03 13.38 54.95
CA VAL A 29 25.58 14.37 54.00
C VAL A 29 25.54 13.80 52.59
N GLY A 30 24.84 14.51 51.70
CA GLY A 30 24.71 14.20 50.29
C GLY A 30 23.49 13.32 50.01
N LEU A 31 23.32 12.94 48.74
CA LEU A 31 22.13 12.20 48.30
C LEU A 31 21.87 10.94 49.13
N ASP A 32 20.67 10.87 49.70
CA ASP A 32 20.16 9.74 50.46
C ASP A 32 18.89 9.16 49.86
N THR A 33 18.53 7.96 50.31
CA THR A 33 17.33 7.25 49.84
C THR A 33 16.47 6.77 50.99
N VAL A 34 15.18 7.07 50.94
CA VAL A 34 14.14 6.49 51.79
C VAL A 34 13.37 5.45 50.99
N ILE A 35 13.30 4.24 51.51
CA ILE A 35 12.52 3.13 50.96
C ILE A 35 11.52 2.60 51.99
N PHE A 36 10.51 1.88 51.53
CA PHE A 36 9.49 1.28 52.39
C PHE A 36 9.68 -0.23 52.45
N ASP A 37 9.55 -0.82 53.63
CA ASP A 37 9.69 -2.26 53.82
C ASP A 37 8.64 -3.03 53.03
N SER A 38 9.08 -3.92 52.14
CA SER A 38 8.19 -4.62 51.22
C SER A 38 7.24 -5.60 51.90
N ALA A 39 7.54 -6.07 53.12
CA ALA A 39 6.64 -6.93 53.88
C ALA A 39 5.53 -6.13 54.55
N VAL A 40 5.83 -4.93 55.05
CA VAL A 40 4.85 -4.02 55.67
C VAL A 40 3.88 -3.47 54.63
N PHE A 41 4.40 -3.10 53.46
CA PHE A 41 3.63 -2.48 52.38
C PHE A 41 3.28 -3.45 51.23
N ALA A 42 3.20 -4.75 51.52
CA ALA A 42 2.73 -5.78 50.57
C ALA A 42 1.23 -5.67 50.24
N SER A 43 0.50 -4.83 50.96
CA SER A 43 -0.92 -4.53 50.76
C SER A 43 -1.15 -3.05 51.02
N ALA A 44 -2.30 -2.50 50.63
CA ALA A 44 -2.61 -1.08 50.83
C ALA A 44 -2.50 -0.68 52.30
N GLN A 45 -1.64 0.30 52.59
CA GLN A 45 -1.42 0.87 53.90
C GLN A 45 -1.60 2.39 53.89
N THR A 46 -1.91 2.93 55.07
CA THR A 46 -2.00 4.38 55.29
C THR A 46 -1.08 4.78 56.44
N ILE A 47 -0.21 5.76 56.20
CA ILE A 47 0.52 6.47 57.24
C ILE A 47 -0.24 7.78 57.50
N ALA A 48 -0.96 7.83 58.61
CA ALA A 48 -1.64 9.04 59.06
C ALA A 48 -0.65 9.93 59.82
N ILE A 49 -0.35 11.11 59.29
CA ILE A 49 0.57 12.05 59.94
C ILE A 49 -0.19 12.98 60.89
N ALA A 50 0.30 13.13 62.13
CA ALA A 50 -0.32 13.97 63.16
C ALA A 50 0.31 15.37 63.24
N SER A 51 1.30 15.63 62.40
CA SER A 51 1.91 16.95 62.19
C SER A 51 2.66 16.96 60.85
N GLN A 52 2.99 18.14 60.33
CA GLN A 52 3.82 18.29 59.14
C GLN A 52 5.11 17.45 59.26
N LEU A 53 5.47 16.70 58.20
CA LEU A 53 6.74 15.96 58.18
C LEU A 53 7.93 16.93 58.24
N PRO A 54 9.12 16.45 58.66
CA PRO A 54 10.31 17.30 58.69
C PRO A 54 10.58 17.87 57.30
N THR A 55 10.92 19.17 57.24
CA THR A 55 11.37 19.82 56.00
C THR A 55 12.54 19.04 55.41
N ILE A 56 12.50 18.74 54.13
CA ILE A 56 13.62 18.12 53.41
C ILE A 56 14.65 19.23 53.13
N THR A 57 15.84 19.07 53.69
CA THR A 57 16.92 20.08 53.66
C THR A 57 18.20 19.58 53.00
N ASP A 58 18.25 18.32 52.55
CA ASP A 58 19.34 17.72 51.76
C ASP A 58 18.77 16.96 50.56
N ASP A 59 19.63 16.59 49.61
CA ASP A 59 19.29 15.79 48.43
C ASP A 59 18.67 14.45 48.85
N LEU A 60 17.46 14.16 48.36
CA LEU A 60 16.68 13.03 48.85
C LEU A 60 15.87 12.33 47.77
N THR A 61 15.99 11.01 47.70
CA THR A 61 15.07 10.16 46.95
C THR A 61 14.14 9.41 47.91
N ILE A 62 12.82 9.55 47.73
CA ILE A 62 11.81 8.78 48.45
C ILE A 62 11.08 7.89 47.45
N THR A 63 11.25 6.57 47.58
CA THR A 63 10.66 5.59 46.68
C THR A 63 9.61 4.76 47.40
N GLY A 64 8.34 5.10 47.16
CA GLY A 64 7.19 4.35 47.63
C GLY A 64 6.94 3.06 46.84
N PRO A 65 6.15 2.13 47.40
CA PRO A 65 5.85 0.83 46.80
C PRO A 65 4.83 0.89 45.64
N GLY A 66 4.13 2.02 45.47
CA GLY A 66 3.06 2.23 44.49
C GLY A 66 1.92 3.07 45.08
N ALA A 67 1.28 3.91 44.26
CA ALA A 67 0.21 4.80 44.73
C ALA A 67 -1.02 4.06 45.28
N ASP A 68 -1.26 2.83 44.82
CA ASP A 68 -2.32 1.96 45.35
C ASP A 68 -1.94 1.22 46.64
N LEU A 69 -0.63 1.18 46.97
CA LEU A 69 -0.11 0.47 48.14
C LEU A 69 0.21 1.38 49.32
N LEU A 70 0.60 2.62 49.07
CA LEU A 70 0.97 3.57 50.12
C LEU A 70 0.17 4.86 50.00
N THR A 71 -0.65 5.15 51.02
CA THR A 71 -1.24 6.47 51.24
C THR A 71 -0.54 7.16 52.40
N ILE A 72 -0.07 8.40 52.20
CA ILE A 72 0.23 9.33 53.27
C ILE A 72 -0.98 10.24 53.41
N ASP A 73 -1.59 10.23 54.59
CA ASP A 73 -2.80 10.99 54.88
C ASP A 73 -2.51 12.06 55.94
N ALA A 74 -2.71 13.32 55.58
CA ALA A 74 -2.49 14.47 56.44
C ALA A 74 -3.74 14.96 57.20
N GLY A 75 -4.83 14.19 57.14
CA GLY A 75 -5.96 14.28 58.07
C GLY A 75 -7.02 15.35 57.80
N GLY A 76 -6.81 16.23 56.81
CA GLY A 76 -7.73 17.34 56.46
C GLY A 76 -8.68 17.08 55.28
N GLY A 77 -8.71 15.84 54.75
CA GLY A 77 -9.44 15.54 53.51
C GLY A 77 -10.96 15.53 53.67
N GLY A 78 -11.65 16.55 53.11
CA GLY A 78 -13.10 16.56 52.90
C GLY A 78 -13.93 17.58 53.70
N ASN A 79 -13.30 18.53 54.40
CA ASN A 79 -13.94 19.31 55.47
C ASN A 79 -14.36 20.73 55.05
N GLY A 80 -14.04 21.13 53.82
CA GLY A 80 -14.25 22.50 53.31
C GLY A 80 -12.96 23.31 53.30
N ILE A 81 -12.90 24.24 52.36
CA ILE A 81 -11.69 25.03 52.03
C ILE A 81 -11.34 25.97 53.19
N GLY A 82 -10.07 25.95 53.63
CA GLY A 82 -9.47 27.00 54.45
C GLY A 82 -9.78 26.92 55.95
N ASP A 83 -10.13 25.75 56.46
CA ASP A 83 -10.22 25.52 57.90
C ASP A 83 -8.85 25.13 58.52
N LEU A 84 -7.83 24.90 57.70
CA LEU A 84 -6.42 24.69 58.08
C LEU A 84 -6.27 23.54 59.07
N ASN A 85 -7.08 22.51 58.90
CA ASN A 85 -7.19 21.39 59.83
C ASN A 85 -6.27 20.20 59.47
N GLY A 86 -5.62 20.24 58.30
CA GLY A 86 -4.68 19.25 57.83
C GLY A 86 -3.22 19.70 57.95
N TYR A 87 -2.30 18.84 57.52
CA TYR A 87 -0.86 19.13 57.49
C TYR A 87 -0.29 19.10 56.07
N ARG A 88 0.85 19.75 55.86
CA ARG A 88 1.62 19.55 54.62
C ARG A 88 2.39 18.24 54.68
N HIS A 89 2.42 17.51 53.56
CA HIS A 89 3.17 16.27 53.46
C HIS A 89 4.66 16.58 53.33
N PHE A 90 5.05 17.35 52.32
CA PHE A 90 6.46 17.67 52.07
C PHE A 90 6.69 19.16 51.92
N GLU A 91 7.56 19.72 52.77
CA GLU A 91 8.22 21.01 52.53
C GLU A 91 9.63 20.70 52.03
N ILE A 92 10.01 21.25 50.88
CA ILE A 92 11.31 21.02 50.26
C ILE A 92 11.97 22.40 50.09
N ASP A 93 12.86 22.74 51.03
CA ASP A 93 13.52 24.05 51.11
C ASP A 93 14.72 23.93 52.07
N ASN A 94 15.94 24.17 51.58
CA ASN A 94 17.13 24.24 52.43
C ASN A 94 17.38 25.64 53.04
N GLY A 95 16.53 26.62 52.69
CA GLY A 95 16.59 28.00 53.16
C GLY A 95 17.66 28.86 52.49
N VAL A 96 18.32 28.35 51.44
CA VAL A 96 19.43 29.00 50.73
C VAL A 96 19.04 29.24 49.26
N ASN A 97 18.65 30.47 48.95
CA ASN A 97 18.27 30.84 47.58
C ASN A 97 19.38 30.51 46.56
N GLY A 98 19.02 29.78 45.51
CA GLY A 98 19.89 29.44 44.37
C GLY A 98 20.89 28.31 44.62
N ALA A 99 20.77 27.61 45.74
CA ALA A 99 21.53 26.38 46.03
C ALA A 99 20.57 25.19 46.00
N ASP A 100 20.06 24.87 44.81
CA ASP A 100 18.88 24.03 44.71
C ASP A 100 19.12 22.56 45.13
N LEU A 101 18.25 21.99 45.97
CA LEU A 101 18.21 20.56 46.27
C LEU A 101 17.74 19.75 45.06
N SER A 102 18.15 18.49 44.96
CA SER A 102 17.64 17.49 44.02
C SER A 102 16.80 16.44 44.75
N VAL A 103 15.47 16.60 44.72
CA VAL A 103 14.54 15.71 45.42
C VAL A 103 13.69 14.90 44.46
N THR A 104 13.62 13.59 44.66
CA THR A 104 12.73 12.69 43.91
C THR A 104 11.72 12.03 44.84
N ILE A 105 10.44 12.07 44.51
CA ILE A 105 9.38 11.41 45.28
C ILE A 105 8.55 10.57 44.31
N SER A 106 8.38 9.28 44.62
CA SER A 106 7.69 8.36 43.70
C SER A 106 6.82 7.31 44.38
N GLY A 107 5.85 6.78 43.64
CA GLY A 107 5.10 5.57 44.01
C GLY A 107 4.26 5.68 45.29
N MET A 108 3.50 6.75 45.48
CA MET A 108 2.62 6.91 46.65
C MET A 108 1.42 7.81 46.37
N LYS A 109 0.39 7.70 47.23
CA LYS A 109 -0.75 8.60 47.30
C LYS A 109 -0.56 9.64 48.41
N LEU A 110 -0.82 10.91 48.10
CA LEU A 110 -0.82 12.03 49.06
C LEU A 110 -2.22 12.63 49.14
N THR A 111 -2.80 12.68 50.35
CA THR A 111 -4.18 13.13 50.53
C THR A 111 -4.41 13.85 51.85
N GLY A 112 -5.45 14.69 51.88
CA GLY A 112 -5.88 15.37 53.10
C GLY A 112 -4.95 16.47 53.59
N GLY A 113 -4.03 16.97 52.75
CA GLY A 113 -3.23 18.14 53.11
C GLY A 113 -4.07 19.40 53.03
N ASP A 114 -4.11 20.21 54.09
CA ASP A 114 -4.76 21.53 54.12
C ASP A 114 -3.96 22.53 54.95
N LEU A 115 -2.84 23.02 54.38
CA LEU A 115 -1.95 23.94 55.09
C LEU A 115 -1.34 24.98 54.14
N GLY A 116 -1.60 26.26 54.39
CA GLY A 116 -0.85 27.38 53.79
C GLY A 116 -0.91 27.40 52.26
N ASP A 117 0.26 27.41 51.60
CA ASP A 117 0.41 27.26 50.13
C ASP A 117 0.90 25.84 49.80
N GLY A 118 0.30 25.14 48.83
CA GLY A 118 0.70 23.78 48.50
C GLY A 118 0.25 22.79 49.57
N GLY A 119 -0.99 22.32 49.45
CA GLY A 119 -1.63 21.48 50.49
C GLY A 119 -0.87 20.17 50.72
N ALA A 120 -0.44 19.52 49.64
CA ALA A 120 0.40 18.34 49.72
C ALA A 120 1.89 18.71 49.76
N ILE A 121 2.34 19.49 48.78
CA ILE A 121 3.77 19.76 48.55
C ILE A 121 4.00 21.25 48.35
N ARG A 122 5.06 21.75 49.00
CA ARG A 122 5.59 23.08 48.74
C ARG A 122 7.09 23.00 48.51
N SER A 123 7.58 23.67 47.46
CA SER A 123 8.99 23.63 47.09
C SER A 123 9.51 24.93 46.49
N ARG A 124 10.80 25.18 46.73
CA ARG A 124 11.65 26.21 46.09
C ARG A 124 12.89 25.61 45.41
N GLU A 125 12.87 24.30 45.20
CA GLU A 125 14.02 23.47 44.88
C GLU A 125 13.77 22.67 43.60
N ASN A 126 14.75 21.86 43.14
CA ASN A 126 14.52 20.95 42.02
C ASN A 126 13.82 19.66 42.49
N VAL A 127 12.65 19.38 41.94
CA VAL A 127 11.81 18.26 42.36
C VAL A 127 11.35 17.43 41.18
N LEU A 128 11.48 16.10 41.28
CA LEU A 128 10.88 15.13 40.38
C LEU A 128 9.81 14.31 41.13
N LEU A 129 8.57 14.41 40.68
CA LEU A 129 7.47 13.55 41.10
C LEU A 129 7.21 12.50 40.03
N SER A 130 7.10 11.22 40.42
CA SER A 130 6.84 10.14 39.46
C SER A 130 5.89 9.08 40.00
N GLY A 131 4.84 8.73 39.26
CA GLY A 131 3.91 7.68 39.69
C GLY A 131 3.15 8.03 40.99
N LEU A 132 2.79 9.30 41.15
CA LEU A 132 2.06 9.77 42.34
C LEU A 132 0.56 9.95 42.07
N THR A 133 -0.25 9.68 43.07
CA THR A 133 -1.64 10.15 43.13
C THR A 133 -1.74 11.25 44.19
N ILE A 134 -2.00 12.49 43.80
CA ILE A 134 -2.16 13.61 44.73
C ILE A 134 -3.63 14.04 44.69
N ASP A 135 -4.39 13.63 45.69
CA ASP A 135 -5.84 13.59 45.63
C ASP A 135 -6.48 14.24 46.86
N GLY A 136 -7.43 15.15 46.64
CA GLY A 136 -8.23 15.72 47.72
C GLY A 136 -7.44 16.60 48.71
N ASN A 137 -6.47 17.36 48.22
CA ASN A 137 -5.72 18.33 49.03
C ASN A 137 -6.28 19.74 48.85
N ALA A 138 -6.17 20.56 49.88
CA ALA A 138 -6.63 21.94 49.91
C ALA A 138 -5.50 22.91 50.31
N SER A 139 -5.58 24.16 49.85
CA SER A 139 -4.66 25.21 50.31
C SER A 139 -5.20 26.62 49.99
N ASN A 140 -4.39 27.65 50.25
CA ASN A 140 -4.65 29.02 49.78
C ASN A 140 -4.12 29.27 48.37
N PHE A 141 -3.11 28.53 47.93
CA PHE A 141 -2.46 28.68 46.63
C PHE A 141 -1.84 27.34 46.21
N GLY A 142 -2.25 26.81 45.05
CA GLY A 142 -1.83 25.47 44.64
C GLY A 142 -2.43 24.40 45.55
N GLY A 143 -3.66 23.95 45.27
CA GLY A 143 -4.38 23.03 46.17
C GLY A 143 -3.58 21.78 46.53
N ALA A 144 -2.87 21.20 45.55
CA ALA A 144 -1.89 20.15 45.77
C ALA A 144 -0.47 20.70 45.95
N ILE A 145 0.00 21.52 44.99
CA ILE A 145 1.42 21.87 44.84
C ILE A 145 1.60 23.38 44.74
N ASN A 146 2.53 23.92 45.52
CA ASN A 146 3.05 25.27 45.35
C ASN A 146 4.55 25.22 45.05
N HIS A 147 4.94 25.63 43.85
CA HIS A 147 6.33 25.73 43.41
C HIS A 147 6.66 27.19 43.12
N ARG A 148 7.78 27.70 43.65
CA ARG A 148 8.13 29.14 43.52
C ARG A 148 9.43 29.43 42.78
N GLU A 149 10.43 28.55 42.91
CA GLU A 149 11.79 28.71 42.37
C GLU A 149 12.34 27.32 42.08
N GLY A 150 13.27 27.18 41.13
CA GLY A 150 13.82 25.88 40.70
C GLY A 150 13.04 25.25 39.54
N THR A 151 13.29 23.95 39.30
CA THR A 151 12.59 23.13 38.29
C THR A 151 11.75 22.05 38.96
N PHE A 152 10.47 21.99 38.63
CA PHE A 152 9.54 20.98 39.13
C PHE A 152 9.05 20.10 37.97
N THR A 153 9.33 18.80 38.04
CA THR A 153 8.89 17.83 37.02
C THR A 153 7.86 16.87 37.61
N ILE A 154 6.77 16.65 36.90
CA ILE A 154 5.72 15.68 37.24
C ILE A 154 5.62 14.68 36.09
N LYS A 155 5.80 13.39 36.39
CA LYS A 155 5.73 12.31 35.41
C LYS A 155 4.78 11.20 35.86
N ASN A 156 4.05 10.57 34.94
CA ASN A 156 3.24 9.37 35.20
C ASN A 156 2.28 9.51 36.40
N SER A 157 1.79 10.72 36.66
CA SER A 157 1.11 11.05 37.93
C SER A 157 -0.31 11.58 37.70
N THR A 158 -1.14 11.43 38.72
CA THR A 158 -2.53 11.92 38.73
C THR A 158 -2.71 12.93 39.85
N LEU A 159 -3.13 14.15 39.49
CA LEU A 159 -3.52 15.18 40.44
C LEU A 159 -5.02 15.39 40.31
N SER A 160 -5.76 14.99 41.34
CA SER A 160 -7.23 14.98 41.30
C SER A 160 -7.91 15.61 42.50
N ASN A 161 -9.08 16.21 42.27
CA ASN A 161 -9.96 16.71 43.34
C ASN A 161 -9.30 17.69 44.33
N ASN A 162 -8.21 18.35 43.93
CA ASN A 162 -7.53 19.33 44.77
C ASN A 162 -8.24 20.68 44.66
N GLN A 163 -8.25 21.44 45.77
CA GLN A 163 -9.10 22.62 45.93
C GLN A 163 -8.32 23.80 46.50
N VAL A 164 -8.67 25.01 46.09
CA VAL A 164 -8.02 26.23 46.59
C VAL A 164 -9.00 27.39 46.68
N ASN A 165 -8.78 28.35 47.60
CA ASN A 165 -9.58 29.58 47.69
C ASN A 165 -9.09 30.75 46.80
N ARG A 166 -7.97 30.58 46.11
CA ARG A 166 -7.40 31.55 45.18
C ARG A 166 -6.91 30.81 43.94
N ASN A 167 -5.62 30.81 43.64
CA ASN A 167 -5.14 30.40 42.32
C ASN A 167 -4.53 28.99 42.33
N GLY A 168 -4.71 28.28 41.22
CA GLY A 168 -4.09 26.98 40.97
C GLY A 168 -4.76 25.86 41.75
N GLY A 169 -5.89 25.35 41.24
CA GLY A 169 -6.66 24.31 41.95
C GLY A 169 -5.84 23.05 42.24
N ALA A 170 -4.97 22.63 41.30
CA ALA A 170 -3.93 21.64 41.59
C ALA A 170 -2.60 22.30 41.88
N ILE A 171 -2.11 23.13 40.96
CA ILE A 171 -0.73 23.63 40.98
C ILE A 171 -0.72 25.16 40.87
N GLU A 172 0.03 25.81 41.75
CA GLU A 172 0.53 27.16 41.52
C GLU A 172 2.04 27.10 41.27
N ASN A 173 2.46 27.62 40.12
CA ASN A 173 3.85 27.68 39.69
C ASN A 173 4.38 29.12 39.59
N GLY A 174 5.57 29.35 40.15
CA GLY A 174 6.37 30.57 39.99
C GLY A 174 7.79 30.35 39.43
N GLY A 175 8.18 29.09 39.18
CA GLY A 175 9.47 28.67 38.61
C GLY A 175 9.28 27.96 37.27
N GLU A 176 10.09 26.93 36.99
CA GLU A 176 9.95 26.09 35.78
C GLU A 176 9.16 24.82 36.09
N LEU A 177 8.01 24.62 35.42
CA LEU A 177 7.17 23.43 35.58
C LEU A 177 7.16 22.58 34.31
N VAL A 178 7.45 21.29 34.47
CA VAL A 178 7.39 20.29 33.39
C VAL A 178 6.43 19.18 33.79
N ILE A 179 5.42 18.91 32.96
CA ILE A 179 4.43 17.85 33.17
C ILE A 179 4.48 16.91 31.97
N ILE A 180 4.65 15.61 32.22
CA ILE A 180 4.83 14.60 31.18
C ILE A 180 3.98 13.38 31.55
N ASP A 181 3.28 12.79 30.57
CA ASP A 181 2.56 11.51 30.76
C ASP A 181 1.64 11.53 31.99
N SER A 182 0.93 12.64 32.23
CA SER A 182 0.23 12.88 33.50
C SER A 182 -1.20 13.38 33.32
N THR A 183 -2.04 13.12 34.32
CA THR A 183 -3.46 13.45 34.32
C THR A 183 -3.80 14.46 35.42
N LEU A 184 -4.38 15.60 35.05
CA LEU A 184 -4.89 16.60 35.99
C LEU A 184 -6.42 16.70 35.84
N SER A 185 -7.17 16.19 36.82
CA SER A 185 -8.62 16.05 36.69
C SER A 185 -9.41 16.47 37.92
N GLY A 186 -10.49 17.24 37.73
CA GLY A 186 -11.44 17.55 38.82
C GLY A 186 -10.91 18.53 39.86
N ASN A 187 -9.86 19.28 39.56
CA ASN A 187 -9.29 20.27 40.49
C ASN A 187 -10.07 21.60 40.41
N THR A 188 -10.18 22.31 41.52
CA THR A 188 -11.08 23.47 41.64
C THR A 188 -10.39 24.70 42.27
N ALA A 189 -10.57 25.86 41.64
CA ALA A 189 -10.13 27.17 42.13
C ALA A 189 -11.33 28.08 42.47
N ASP A 190 -11.68 28.16 43.74
CA ASP A 190 -12.83 28.92 44.25
C ASP A 190 -12.47 30.38 44.63
N VAL A 191 -13.50 31.19 44.90
CA VAL A 191 -13.43 32.59 45.39
C VAL A 191 -12.57 33.56 44.54
N ASN A 192 -12.97 33.76 43.28
CA ASN A 192 -12.23 34.55 42.27
C ASN A 192 -10.86 33.96 41.91
N GLY A 193 -10.72 32.66 42.12
CA GLY A 193 -9.54 31.88 41.76
C GLY A 193 -9.42 31.60 40.27
N SER A 194 -8.22 31.73 39.72
CA SER A 194 -7.93 31.37 38.32
C SER A 194 -7.15 30.06 38.24
N GLY A 195 -7.22 29.38 37.09
CA GLY A 195 -6.42 28.18 36.81
C GLY A 195 -6.89 26.98 37.63
N GLY A 196 -8.05 26.42 37.29
CA GLY A 196 -8.64 25.31 38.05
C GLY A 196 -7.73 24.08 38.14
N ALA A 197 -6.90 23.82 37.12
CA ALA A 197 -5.80 22.87 37.22
C ALA A 197 -4.50 23.59 37.61
N ILE A 198 -4.04 24.51 36.76
CA ILE A 198 -2.72 25.13 36.85
C ILE A 198 -2.87 26.64 36.80
N THR A 199 -2.25 27.32 37.77
CA THR A 199 -1.85 28.71 37.63
C THR A 199 -0.34 28.78 37.44
N ASN A 200 0.08 29.33 36.31
CA ASN A 200 1.47 29.72 36.09
C ASN A 200 1.60 31.24 36.30
N TYR A 201 2.57 31.69 37.11
CA TYR A 201 2.71 33.09 37.48
C TYR A 201 4.17 33.51 37.42
N GLY A 202 4.53 34.42 36.50
CA GLY A 202 5.86 35.01 36.44
C GLY A 202 6.08 36.01 37.59
N PRO A 203 6.99 35.74 38.57
CA PRO A 203 7.27 36.70 39.63
C PRO A 203 7.97 37.94 39.08
N THR A 204 7.88 39.05 39.82
CA THR A 204 8.51 40.33 39.45
C THR A 204 10.01 40.16 39.21
N GLY A 205 10.45 40.27 37.96
CA GLY A 205 11.86 40.11 37.56
C GLY A 205 12.33 38.66 37.34
N GLY A 206 11.43 37.67 37.35
CA GLY A 206 11.70 36.27 37.04
C GLY A 206 10.95 35.75 35.81
N ASN A 207 11.30 34.54 35.38
CA ASN A 207 10.62 33.80 34.32
C ASN A 207 9.92 32.58 34.91
N ALA A 208 8.70 32.28 34.44
CA ALA A 208 7.97 31.07 34.79
C ALA A 208 7.59 30.28 33.52
N GLY A 209 8.37 29.27 33.18
CA GLY A 209 8.08 28.35 32.08
C GLY A 209 7.13 27.23 32.50
N LEU A 210 6.22 26.88 31.58
CA LEU A 210 5.33 25.74 31.69
C LEU A 210 5.47 24.90 30.43
N VAL A 211 5.87 23.64 30.60
CA VAL A 211 5.96 22.66 29.52
C VAL A 211 5.07 21.48 29.87
N ILE A 212 4.13 21.15 29.00
CA ILE A 212 3.24 20.01 29.16
C ILE A 212 3.36 19.12 27.92
N ARG A 213 3.62 17.84 28.13
CA ARG A 213 3.70 16.84 27.06
C ARG A 213 2.87 15.62 27.39
N ASN A 214 2.23 15.02 26.38
CA ASN A 214 1.58 13.71 26.50
C ASN A 214 0.66 13.64 27.73
N SER A 215 -0.12 14.69 27.99
CA SER A 215 -0.86 14.83 29.25
C SER A 215 -2.32 15.19 29.01
N THR A 216 -3.16 14.89 29.99
CA THR A 216 -4.60 15.16 29.93
C THR A 216 -5.02 16.10 31.05
N ILE A 217 -5.65 17.21 30.68
CA ILE A 217 -6.23 18.20 31.60
C ILE A 217 -7.72 18.28 31.31
N THR A 218 -8.57 17.81 32.23
CA THR A 218 -10.03 17.74 32.00
C THR A 218 -10.81 17.91 33.30
N GLY A 219 -12.04 18.41 33.22
CA GLY A 219 -12.95 18.47 34.36
C GLY A 219 -12.50 19.38 35.50
N ASN A 220 -11.49 20.23 35.28
CA ASN A 220 -11.07 21.23 36.25
C ASN A 220 -11.99 22.46 36.18
N SER A 221 -12.11 23.23 37.26
CA SER A 221 -13.02 24.38 37.30
C SER A 221 -12.44 25.57 38.05
N SER A 222 -12.79 26.78 37.61
CA SER A 222 -12.39 28.02 38.27
C SER A 222 -13.57 28.98 38.41
N SER A 223 -13.60 29.76 39.49
CA SER A 223 -14.58 30.85 39.66
C SER A 223 -14.10 32.19 39.05
N GLY A 224 -12.84 32.23 38.62
CA GLY A 224 -12.17 33.35 37.95
C GLY A 224 -11.96 33.08 36.46
N LEU A 225 -10.70 33.04 36.02
CA LEU A 225 -10.33 32.85 34.60
C LEU A 225 -9.59 31.53 34.40
N GLY A 226 -9.82 30.86 33.27
CA GLY A 226 -9.07 29.67 32.86
C GLY A 226 -9.37 28.48 33.75
N ASP A 227 -10.44 27.75 33.42
CA ASP A 227 -10.85 26.55 34.15
C ASP A 227 -9.78 25.46 34.22
N GLY A 228 -8.93 25.37 33.18
CA GLY A 228 -7.80 24.43 33.15
C GLY A 228 -6.51 25.14 33.50
N ILE A 229 -6.01 25.93 32.55
CA ILE A 229 -4.72 26.60 32.66
C ILE A 229 -4.97 28.11 32.66
N PHE A 230 -4.50 28.77 33.72
CA PHE A 230 -4.36 30.21 33.75
C PHE A 230 -2.88 30.56 33.78
N THR A 231 -2.48 31.53 32.99
CA THR A 231 -1.17 32.13 33.17
C THR A 231 -1.21 33.63 33.09
N SER A 232 -0.45 34.24 33.99
CA SER A 232 -0.22 35.68 33.99
C SER A 232 1.26 35.98 34.12
N ASN A 233 1.68 37.01 33.42
CA ASN A 233 3.06 37.47 33.44
C ASN A 233 3.36 38.43 34.60
N GLY A 234 2.37 38.88 35.39
CA GLY A 234 2.58 39.84 36.47
C GLY A 234 3.39 41.07 35.99
N TYR A 235 4.70 41.06 36.31
CA TYR A 235 5.72 42.01 35.85
C TYR A 235 6.99 41.34 35.23
N GLY A 236 6.96 40.02 34.95
CA GLY A 236 8.02 39.20 34.35
C GLY A 236 7.64 38.60 32.98
N SER A 237 8.23 37.46 32.60
CA SER A 237 7.89 36.70 31.37
C SER A 237 7.40 35.30 31.72
N ALA A 238 6.33 34.83 31.08
CA ALA A 238 5.88 33.46 31.18
C ALA A 238 5.78 32.85 29.78
N THR A 239 6.17 31.59 29.63
CA THR A 239 6.11 30.84 28.36
C THR A 239 5.37 29.54 28.59
N VAL A 240 4.50 29.17 27.64
CA VAL A 240 3.76 27.89 27.71
C VAL A 240 4.03 27.10 26.44
N GLN A 241 4.49 25.87 26.60
CA GLN A 241 4.63 24.90 25.54
C GLN A 241 3.73 23.70 25.84
N LEU A 242 2.84 23.39 24.91
CA LEU A 242 1.97 22.21 24.96
C LEU A 242 2.30 21.32 23.77
N ASP A 243 2.65 20.06 23.96
CA ASP A 243 2.78 19.11 22.86
C ASP A 243 1.98 17.84 23.21
N HIS A 244 1.25 17.27 22.24
CA HIS A 244 0.51 16.01 22.43
C HIS A 244 -0.41 16.03 23.66
N THR A 245 -0.99 17.19 23.98
CA THR A 245 -1.74 17.39 25.22
C THR A 245 -3.23 17.56 24.92
N ILE A 246 -4.08 16.84 25.66
CA ILE A 246 -5.52 17.08 25.68
C ILE A 246 -5.82 18.13 26.74
N VAL A 247 -6.46 19.22 26.32
CA VAL A 247 -7.00 20.25 27.22
C VAL A 247 -8.49 20.38 27.00
N ASP A 248 -9.24 19.63 27.81
CA ASP A 248 -10.70 19.67 27.88
C ASP A 248 -11.17 20.64 28.97
N ASN A 249 -10.63 21.85 28.91
CA ASN A 249 -10.88 22.95 29.83
C ASN A 249 -10.51 24.27 29.14
N GLU A 250 -10.88 25.41 29.73
CA GLU A 250 -10.44 26.72 29.22
C GLU A 250 -8.95 26.96 29.51
N VAL A 251 -8.23 27.44 28.50
CA VAL A 251 -6.87 27.98 28.62
C VAL A 251 -6.94 29.50 28.50
N TRP A 252 -6.55 30.21 29.54
CA TRP A 252 -6.55 31.67 29.57
C TRP A 252 -5.14 32.23 29.70
N TRP A 253 -4.79 33.10 28.75
CA TRP A 253 -3.46 33.72 28.64
C TRP A 253 -3.54 35.24 28.57
N LEU A 254 -2.85 35.94 29.48
CA LEU A 254 -2.91 37.41 29.58
C LEU A 254 -1.80 38.15 28.81
N SER A 255 -0.57 37.60 28.69
CA SER A 255 0.47 38.10 27.76
C SER A 255 1.80 37.29 27.77
N GLY A 256 2.37 37.07 26.57
CA GLY A 256 3.58 36.26 26.25
C GLY A 256 3.28 35.20 25.16
N THR A 257 4.10 34.14 25.00
CA THR A 257 3.99 33.18 23.87
C THR A 257 3.47 31.81 24.32
N LEU A 258 2.37 31.35 23.69
CA LEU A 258 1.84 29.99 23.78
C LEU A 258 2.17 29.25 22.48
N THR A 259 3.01 28.23 22.56
CA THR A 259 3.44 27.42 21.41
C THR A 259 3.11 25.95 21.61
N GLY A 260 2.99 25.21 20.51
CA GLY A 260 2.78 23.77 20.62
C GLY A 260 2.25 23.10 19.38
N ASN A 261 2.50 21.80 19.27
CA ASN A 261 2.03 20.99 18.14
C ASN A 261 1.21 19.79 18.63
N TYR A 262 0.32 19.29 17.78
CA TYR A 262 -0.44 18.06 18.02
C TYR A 262 -1.24 18.06 19.34
N ASN A 263 -1.83 19.20 19.72
CA ASN A 263 -2.70 19.27 20.89
C ASN A 263 -4.17 19.16 20.51
N LEU A 264 -5.02 18.80 21.47
CA LEU A 264 -6.47 18.79 21.30
C LEU A 264 -7.12 19.70 22.35
N PHE A 265 -7.85 20.70 21.88
CA PHE A 265 -8.66 21.59 22.69
C PHE A 265 -10.15 21.36 22.45
N SER A 266 -10.92 21.16 23.51
CA SER A 266 -12.37 21.03 23.38
C SER A 266 -13.06 22.35 23.04
N GLY A 267 -12.44 23.48 23.40
CA GLY A 267 -12.87 24.83 23.05
C GLY A 267 -12.22 25.39 21.79
N ALA A 268 -12.49 26.68 21.55
CA ALA A 268 -11.86 27.44 20.47
C ALA A 268 -10.34 27.60 20.70
N ASN A 269 -9.62 27.95 19.62
CA ASN A 269 -8.17 28.16 19.70
C ASN A 269 -7.81 29.23 20.75
N PRO A 270 -7.01 28.91 21.79
CA PRO A 270 -6.60 29.85 22.83
C PRO A 270 -5.51 30.85 22.38
N GLY A 271 -5.18 30.89 21.09
CA GLY A 271 -4.08 31.68 20.54
C GLY A 271 -2.76 30.92 20.49
N ILE A 272 -2.78 29.58 20.48
CA ILE A 272 -1.58 28.75 20.37
C ILE A 272 -0.98 28.86 18.96
N VAL A 273 0.35 28.95 18.91
CA VAL A 273 1.14 28.98 17.67
C VAL A 273 1.86 27.65 17.47
N GLY A 274 1.54 26.95 16.38
CA GLY A 274 2.15 25.69 15.98
C GLY A 274 1.21 24.86 15.09
N ALA A 275 1.68 23.73 14.61
CA ALA A 275 0.99 22.91 13.61
C ALA A 275 0.13 21.80 14.25
N ASN A 276 -0.85 21.31 13.47
CA ASN A 276 -1.62 20.09 13.77
C ASN A 276 -2.37 20.09 15.11
N ASN A 277 -2.75 21.28 15.60
CA ASN A 277 -3.61 21.41 16.77
C ASN A 277 -5.09 21.27 16.38
N LEU A 278 -5.84 20.48 17.15
CA LEU A 278 -7.29 20.26 16.99
C LEU A 278 -8.06 21.21 17.93
N PHE A 279 -9.11 21.84 17.42
CA PHE A 279 -9.95 22.79 18.17
C PHE A 279 -11.43 22.43 18.04
N ASN A 280 -12.25 22.93 18.98
CA ASN A 280 -13.70 22.69 19.03
C ASN A 280 -14.05 21.19 18.92
N SER A 281 -13.20 20.33 19.45
CA SER A 281 -13.26 18.88 19.26
C SER A 281 -13.46 18.19 20.60
N ASN A 282 -14.55 17.44 20.76
CA ASN A 282 -14.77 16.65 21.97
C ASN A 282 -13.74 15.51 22.02
N PRO A 283 -12.88 15.41 23.05
CA PRO A 283 -11.88 14.34 23.14
C PRO A 283 -12.46 12.95 23.41
N LEU A 284 -13.75 12.82 23.71
CA LEU A 284 -14.42 11.54 23.99
C LEU A 284 -13.65 10.73 25.05
N LEU A 285 -13.47 11.33 26.22
CA LEU A 285 -12.79 10.71 27.35
C LEU A 285 -13.74 9.86 28.18
N GLY A 286 -13.26 8.70 28.66
CA GLY A 286 -13.88 7.96 29.74
C GLY A 286 -13.76 8.69 31.08
N ARG A 287 -14.40 8.16 32.13
CA ARG A 287 -14.22 8.67 33.50
C ARG A 287 -12.78 8.44 33.99
N LEU A 288 -12.32 9.25 34.95
CA LEU A 288 -11.09 8.96 35.68
C LEU A 288 -11.23 7.61 36.39
N ALA A 289 -10.36 6.66 36.06
CA ALA A 289 -10.41 5.30 36.57
C ALA A 289 -9.02 4.65 36.57
N ASP A 290 -8.91 3.54 37.27
CA ASP A 290 -7.80 2.60 37.07
C ASP A 290 -7.98 1.91 35.71
N ASN A 291 -7.07 2.21 34.78
CA ASN A 291 -7.03 1.63 33.44
C ASN A 291 -5.75 0.77 33.23
N GLY A 292 -5.21 0.17 34.30
CA GLY A 292 -4.10 -0.78 34.23
C GLY A 292 -2.70 -0.18 34.36
N GLY A 293 -2.56 0.99 34.96
CA GLY A 293 -1.29 1.70 35.18
C GLY A 293 -0.98 1.97 36.67
N PRO A 294 0.15 2.63 36.99
CA PRO A 294 0.52 2.94 38.38
C PRO A 294 -0.34 4.04 39.02
N THR A 295 -1.09 4.79 38.21
CA THR A 295 -1.99 5.88 38.63
C THR A 295 -3.21 5.95 37.69
N GLN A 296 -4.29 6.60 38.12
CA GLN A 296 -5.55 6.65 37.36
C GLN A 296 -5.46 7.57 36.14
N THR A 297 -6.10 7.19 35.03
CA THR A 297 -6.12 7.95 33.76
C THR A 297 -7.53 8.13 33.22
N HIS A 298 -7.69 8.99 32.21
CA HIS A 298 -8.86 9.01 31.34
C HIS A 298 -8.57 8.20 30.08
N ALA A 299 -9.27 7.07 29.89
CA ALA A 299 -9.16 6.30 28.66
C ALA A 299 -9.78 7.07 27.48
N LEU A 300 -9.17 6.97 26.29
CA LEU A 300 -9.81 7.42 25.05
C LEU A 300 -10.94 6.44 24.69
N LEU A 301 -12.13 6.95 24.41
CA LEU A 301 -13.25 6.15 23.94
C LEU A 301 -13.16 5.96 22.40
N PRO A 302 -13.76 4.87 21.86
CA PRO A 302 -13.80 4.65 20.41
C PRO A 302 -14.31 5.88 19.64
N GLY A 303 -13.64 6.20 18.54
CA GLY A 303 -13.92 7.38 17.71
C GLY A 303 -13.38 8.71 18.26
N SER A 304 -12.58 8.69 19.34
CA SER A 304 -11.92 9.88 19.84
C SER A 304 -11.01 10.52 18.77
N PRO A 305 -11.10 11.84 18.53
CA PRO A 305 -10.20 12.53 17.61
C PRO A 305 -8.76 12.64 18.14
N ALA A 306 -8.48 12.20 19.37
CA ALA A 306 -7.13 12.09 19.90
C ALA A 306 -6.40 10.82 19.45
N ILE A 307 -7.13 9.79 19.02
CA ILE A 307 -6.58 8.51 18.60
C ILE A 307 -5.77 8.70 17.30
N ASN A 308 -4.54 8.21 17.31
CA ASN A 308 -3.51 8.29 16.29
C ASN A 308 -3.17 9.72 15.85
N ALA A 309 -3.65 10.76 16.52
CA ALA A 309 -3.56 12.14 16.03
C ALA A 309 -2.23 12.83 16.33
N GLY A 310 -1.31 12.17 17.04
CA GLY A 310 0.00 12.70 17.39
C GLY A 310 1.13 12.32 16.41
N ASP A 311 2.28 12.93 16.66
CA ASP A 311 3.56 12.68 15.96
C ASP A 311 4.42 11.63 16.69
N PRO A 312 4.77 10.50 16.06
CA PRO A 312 5.59 9.46 16.67
C PRO A 312 7.03 9.89 16.96
N ALA A 313 7.53 10.95 16.32
CA ALA A 313 8.87 11.50 16.58
C ALA A 313 8.96 12.20 17.95
N ILE A 314 7.82 12.53 18.55
CA ILE A 314 7.72 13.23 19.84
C ILE A 314 7.15 12.23 20.87
N ASN A 315 7.89 11.15 21.13
CA ASN A 315 7.48 10.07 22.05
C ASN A 315 8.32 10.07 23.35
N SER A 316 7.68 9.83 24.50
CA SER A 316 8.30 9.60 25.82
C SER A 316 8.66 8.12 26.10
N GLY A 317 8.41 7.23 25.12
CA GLY A 317 8.59 5.78 25.20
C GLY A 317 7.25 5.09 25.51
N THR A 318 6.72 5.34 26.70
CA THR A 318 5.46 4.78 27.19
C THR A 318 4.48 5.87 27.63
N ASP A 319 3.19 5.55 27.64
CA ASP A 319 2.15 6.41 28.21
C ASP A 319 2.16 6.38 29.75
N GLN A 320 1.20 7.08 30.37
CA GLN A 320 1.10 7.16 31.84
C GLN A 320 0.97 5.78 32.52
N ARG A 321 0.44 4.78 31.81
CA ARG A 321 0.26 3.43 32.34
C ARG A 321 1.52 2.58 32.22
N GLY A 322 2.52 3.04 31.48
CA GLY A 322 3.72 2.29 31.16
C GLY A 322 3.57 1.41 29.91
N LEU A 323 2.57 1.68 29.06
CA LEU A 323 2.37 0.97 27.79
C LEU A 323 3.03 1.75 26.64
N ASP A 324 3.63 1.05 25.67
CA ASP A 324 4.33 1.69 24.54
C ASP A 324 3.40 2.66 23.79
N ARG A 325 3.87 3.89 23.56
CA ARG A 325 3.06 4.90 22.84
C ARG A 325 3.02 4.67 21.34
N VAL A 326 4.14 4.31 20.72
CA VAL A 326 4.17 4.17 19.26
C VAL A 326 3.57 2.82 18.88
N GLN A 327 2.34 2.85 18.36
CA GLN A 327 1.68 1.69 17.78
C GLN A 327 1.42 1.95 16.30
N LEU A 328 1.82 1.01 15.43
CA LEU A 328 1.66 1.11 13.97
C LEU A 328 2.17 2.44 13.38
N GLY A 329 3.27 2.97 13.93
CA GLY A 329 3.89 4.23 13.48
C GLY A 329 3.13 5.51 13.86
N ARG A 330 2.15 5.43 14.77
CA ARG A 330 1.37 6.57 15.26
C ARG A 330 1.37 6.61 16.79
N VAL A 331 0.98 7.75 17.35
CA VAL A 331 0.82 7.97 18.80
C VAL A 331 -0.44 8.78 19.07
N ASP A 332 -1.00 8.63 20.26
CA ASP A 332 -2.16 9.37 20.70
C ASP A 332 -1.81 10.70 21.39
N ILE A 333 -2.73 11.65 21.26
CA ILE A 333 -2.72 12.89 22.03
C ILE A 333 -3.26 12.59 23.44
N GLY A 334 -2.60 13.08 24.48
CA GLY A 334 -3.04 12.95 25.88
C GLY A 334 -2.19 12.00 26.73
N ALA A 335 -2.60 11.72 27.97
CA ALA A 335 -1.85 10.85 28.89
C ALA A 335 -2.01 9.34 28.64
N TYR A 336 -2.91 8.96 27.73
CA TYR A 336 -3.34 7.59 27.50
C TYR A 336 -3.11 7.20 26.05
N GLU A 337 -2.48 6.04 25.83
CA GLU A 337 -2.34 5.44 24.50
C GLU A 337 -3.43 4.38 24.25
N TRP A 338 -4.34 4.64 23.35
CA TRP A 338 -5.33 3.68 22.92
C TRP A 338 -4.65 2.50 22.23
N GLN A 339 -4.66 1.35 22.89
CA GLN A 339 -4.01 0.16 22.37
C GLN A 339 -4.88 -0.52 21.33
N THR A 340 -4.30 -0.71 20.16
CA THR A 340 -4.82 -1.60 19.14
C THR A 340 -4.80 -3.04 19.64
N VAL A 341 -5.97 -3.70 19.66
CA VAL A 341 -6.03 -5.15 19.84
C VAL A 341 -5.93 -5.76 18.45
N LEU A 342 -4.81 -6.43 18.16
CA LEU A 342 -4.66 -7.14 16.90
C LEU A 342 -5.84 -8.12 16.68
N PRO A 343 -6.37 -8.22 15.46
CA PRO A 343 -7.48 -9.13 15.19
C PRO A 343 -7.03 -10.56 15.49
N ALA A 344 -7.74 -11.22 16.41
CA ALA A 344 -7.43 -12.58 16.83
C ALA A 344 -7.63 -13.65 15.75
N GLN A 345 -8.19 -13.28 14.57
CA GLN A 345 -8.59 -14.20 13.50
C GLN A 345 -7.88 -13.98 12.14
N GLY A 346 -6.77 -13.26 12.11
CA GLY A 346 -6.07 -12.93 10.85
C GLY A 346 -6.54 -11.60 10.24
N LEU A 347 -5.99 -11.25 9.08
CA LEU A 347 -6.19 -9.95 8.43
C LEU A 347 -7.40 -9.98 7.48
N GLU A 348 -8.59 -10.03 8.03
CA GLU A 348 -9.85 -10.00 7.26
C GLU A 348 -10.43 -8.59 7.19
N VAL A 349 -10.33 -7.95 6.02
CA VAL A 349 -10.90 -6.62 5.77
C VAL A 349 -12.41 -6.70 5.92
N SER A 350 -12.95 -5.90 6.84
CA SER A 350 -14.36 -5.93 7.24
C SER A 350 -15.08 -4.59 7.07
N THR A 351 -14.44 -3.63 6.38
CA THR A 351 -15.07 -2.37 6.01
C THR A 351 -14.60 -1.88 4.64
N THR A 352 -15.47 -1.14 3.95
CA THR A 352 -15.13 -0.44 2.70
C THR A 352 -14.47 0.92 2.93
N ASN A 353 -14.44 1.39 4.18
CA ASN A 353 -13.86 2.68 4.52
C ASN A 353 -12.33 2.59 4.45
N ASP A 354 -11.70 3.51 3.71
CA ASP A 354 -10.25 3.69 3.73
C ASP A 354 -9.87 4.63 4.87
N LEU A 355 -9.53 4.05 6.04
CA LEU A 355 -9.20 4.78 7.27
C LEU A 355 -7.88 4.27 7.85
N ILE A 356 -7.27 5.10 8.69
CA ILE A 356 -6.21 4.69 9.61
C ILE A 356 -6.64 5.26 10.96
N ASP A 357 -7.56 4.56 11.62
CA ASP A 357 -8.07 4.95 12.92
C ASP A 357 -7.66 3.97 14.03
N GLY A 358 -7.14 2.80 13.67
CA GLY A 358 -6.69 1.77 14.61
C GLY A 358 -7.82 0.89 15.15
N ASP A 359 -9.08 1.13 14.75
CA ASP A 359 -10.21 0.33 15.18
C ASP A 359 -10.29 -0.99 14.40
N PHE A 360 -9.67 -2.04 14.94
CA PHE A 360 -9.70 -3.39 14.35
C PHE A 360 -10.85 -4.25 14.88
N THR A 361 -11.85 -3.64 15.53
CA THR A 361 -13.04 -4.39 15.94
C THR A 361 -13.79 -4.91 14.71
N VAL A 362 -14.59 -5.97 14.89
CA VAL A 362 -15.34 -6.61 13.81
C VAL A 362 -16.18 -5.57 13.07
N GLY A 363 -15.96 -5.43 11.76
CA GLY A 363 -16.63 -4.46 10.90
C GLY A 363 -15.88 -3.14 10.68
N ASN A 364 -14.69 -2.96 11.27
CA ASN A 364 -13.92 -1.73 11.18
C ASN A 364 -12.50 -1.89 10.59
N LEU A 365 -11.97 -3.11 10.44
CA LEU A 365 -10.64 -3.31 9.84
C LEU A 365 -10.65 -2.93 8.35
N SER A 366 -10.00 -1.83 7.99
CA SER A 366 -9.85 -1.38 6.60
C SER A 366 -8.72 -2.10 5.86
N LEU A 367 -8.71 -2.05 4.53
CA LEU A 367 -7.63 -2.61 3.72
C LEU A 367 -6.27 -1.94 4.03
N ARG A 368 -6.26 -0.62 4.22
CA ARG A 368 -5.02 0.11 4.50
C ARG A 368 -4.43 -0.28 5.86
N GLU A 369 -5.29 -0.49 6.86
CA GLU A 369 -4.87 -1.00 8.16
C GLU A 369 -4.42 -2.46 8.08
N ALA A 370 -5.14 -3.32 7.35
CA ALA A 370 -4.73 -4.69 7.14
C ALA A 370 -3.33 -4.77 6.50
N ILE A 371 -3.06 -3.94 5.48
CA ILE A 371 -1.72 -3.82 4.88
C ILE A 371 -0.70 -3.31 5.89
N ALA A 372 -1.03 -2.26 6.65
CA ALA A 372 -0.12 -1.70 7.65
C ALA A 372 0.24 -2.73 8.75
N ILE A 373 -0.71 -3.58 9.15
CA ILE A 373 -0.47 -4.66 10.11
C ILE A 373 0.38 -5.77 9.47
N ALA A 374 0.06 -6.18 8.22
CA ALA A 374 0.81 -7.21 7.50
C ALA A 374 2.30 -6.85 7.40
N ILE A 375 2.60 -5.59 7.09
CA ILE A 375 3.98 -5.13 6.85
C ILE A 375 4.70 -4.59 8.09
N ALA A 376 4.09 -4.69 9.28
CA ALA A 376 4.67 -4.14 10.51
C ALA A 376 5.68 -5.13 11.13
N THR A 377 6.96 -4.76 11.14
CA THR A 377 8.04 -5.56 11.73
C THR A 377 8.07 -5.56 13.27
N ASP A 378 7.33 -4.65 13.92
CA ASP A 378 7.56 -4.26 15.33
C ASP A 378 6.34 -4.48 16.27
N LEU A 379 5.31 -5.24 15.86
CA LEU A 379 4.17 -5.49 16.74
C LEU A 379 4.54 -6.37 17.95
N PRO A 380 4.10 -6.04 19.19
CA PRO A 380 4.35 -6.87 20.37
C PRO A 380 3.69 -8.26 20.23
N GLY A 381 4.52 -9.29 20.06
CA GLY A 381 4.09 -10.63 19.68
C GLY A 381 4.77 -11.14 18.40
N GLY A 382 5.29 -10.22 17.58
CA GLY A 382 6.02 -10.46 16.35
C GLY A 382 5.15 -11.09 15.27
N ASN A 383 5.19 -10.56 14.05
CA ASN A 383 4.97 -11.42 12.89
C ASN A 383 6.16 -12.39 12.83
N THR A 384 5.96 -13.64 13.22
CA THR A 384 7.02 -14.67 13.19
C THR A 384 7.29 -15.21 11.77
N ASN A 385 6.60 -14.71 10.76
CA ASN A 385 6.78 -15.10 9.36
C ASN A 385 6.74 -13.87 8.42
N PRO A 386 7.69 -12.93 8.53
CA PRO A 386 7.79 -11.82 7.58
C PRO A 386 7.99 -12.40 6.17
N GLY A 387 6.97 -12.24 5.32
CA GLY A 387 7.00 -12.65 3.91
C GLY A 387 5.84 -13.50 3.37
N ASP A 388 4.83 -13.88 4.16
CA ASP A 388 3.68 -14.69 3.67
C ASP A 388 2.30 -14.21 4.18
N ASP A 389 2.16 -12.94 4.57
CA ASP A 389 0.87 -12.46 5.09
C ASP A 389 -0.22 -12.50 4.00
N ILE A 390 -1.38 -13.02 4.40
CA ILE A 390 -2.57 -13.13 3.55
C ILE A 390 -3.65 -12.22 4.13
N ILE A 391 -4.03 -11.22 3.34
CA ILE A 391 -5.17 -10.35 3.61
C ILE A 391 -6.39 -10.92 2.88
N THR A 392 -7.48 -11.16 3.61
CA THR A 392 -8.76 -11.64 3.06
C THR A 392 -9.85 -10.58 3.22
N PHE A 393 -11.04 -10.84 2.68
CA PHE A 393 -12.19 -9.95 2.75
C PHE A 393 -13.40 -10.66 3.32
N ASP A 394 -14.11 -9.99 4.24
CA ASP A 394 -15.33 -10.48 4.86
C ASP A 394 -16.44 -10.64 3.80
N PRO A 395 -16.89 -11.88 3.52
CA PRO A 395 -17.90 -12.14 2.49
C PRO A 395 -19.28 -11.55 2.83
N ASP A 396 -19.57 -11.28 4.12
CA ASP A 396 -20.84 -10.68 4.54
C ASP A 396 -20.84 -9.16 4.31
N VAL A 397 -19.66 -8.53 4.21
CA VAL A 397 -19.49 -7.12 3.86
C VAL A 397 -19.40 -6.95 2.34
N PHE A 398 -18.51 -7.69 1.71
CA PHE A 398 -18.20 -7.59 0.29
C PHE A 398 -19.12 -8.50 -0.55
N THR A 399 -20.39 -8.10 -0.61
CA THR A 399 -21.49 -8.85 -1.25
C THR A 399 -21.77 -8.48 -2.72
N GLY A 400 -20.95 -7.60 -3.29
CA GLY A 400 -21.02 -7.14 -4.68
C GLY A 400 -21.61 -5.74 -4.86
N GLY A 401 -21.40 -5.15 -6.04
CA GLY A 401 -21.89 -3.81 -6.37
C GLY A 401 -21.28 -2.70 -5.51
N ALA A 402 -22.08 -1.70 -5.12
CA ALA A 402 -21.60 -0.54 -4.37
C ALA A 402 -21.04 -0.88 -2.98
N ASN A 403 -21.45 -2.02 -2.40
CA ASN A 403 -21.01 -2.48 -1.08
C ASN A 403 -19.61 -3.12 -1.09
N SER A 404 -19.02 -3.34 -2.27
CA SER A 404 -17.68 -3.91 -2.41
C SER A 404 -16.64 -2.89 -2.89
N VAL A 405 -16.96 -1.59 -2.86
CA VAL A 405 -16.09 -0.53 -3.38
C VAL A 405 -15.32 0.17 -2.26
N ILE A 406 -14.02 -0.07 -2.19
CA ILE A 406 -13.06 0.67 -1.37
C ILE A 406 -12.56 1.88 -2.18
N ARG A 407 -12.94 3.08 -1.74
CA ARG A 407 -12.43 4.34 -2.30
C ARG A 407 -11.28 4.83 -1.45
N LEU A 408 -10.10 4.94 -2.06
CA LEU A 408 -8.92 5.42 -1.36
C LEU A 408 -9.08 6.91 -1.07
N ARG A 409 -9.04 7.28 0.21
CA ARG A 409 -9.03 8.66 0.70
C ARG A 409 -7.64 9.09 1.15
N GLY A 410 -6.73 8.14 1.36
CA GLY A 410 -5.31 8.40 1.59
C GLY A 410 -4.51 8.45 0.28
N ALA A 411 -3.18 8.42 0.41
CA ALA A 411 -2.28 8.15 -0.71
C ALA A 411 -2.45 6.71 -1.24
N GLU A 412 -1.73 6.35 -2.31
CA GLU A 412 -1.59 4.96 -2.77
C GLU A 412 -1.29 3.96 -1.64
N LEU A 413 -1.71 2.70 -1.80
CA LEU A 413 -1.45 1.62 -0.85
C LEU A 413 0.02 1.18 -0.96
N GLN A 414 0.81 1.43 0.08
CA GLN A 414 2.23 1.11 0.15
C GLN A 414 2.43 -0.34 0.62
N ILE A 415 3.25 -1.09 -0.12
CA ILE A 415 3.64 -2.46 0.24
C ILE A 415 5.17 -2.53 0.23
N THR A 416 5.76 -2.96 1.34
CA THR A 416 7.21 -2.93 1.58
C THR A 416 7.85 -4.32 1.70
N GLU A 417 7.07 -5.38 1.57
CA GLU A 417 7.54 -6.77 1.58
C GLU A 417 6.56 -7.70 0.83
N THR A 418 6.88 -8.99 0.74
CA THR A 418 6.01 -9.98 0.09
C THR A 418 4.62 -9.99 0.72
N LEU A 419 3.57 -9.93 -0.10
CA LEU A 419 2.19 -9.86 0.38
C LEU A 419 1.23 -10.61 -0.56
N THR A 420 0.25 -11.28 0.03
CA THR A 420 -0.91 -11.82 -0.69
C THR A 420 -2.18 -11.07 -0.27
N ILE A 421 -2.95 -10.60 -1.25
CA ILE A 421 -4.28 -10.03 -1.05
C ILE A 421 -5.28 -10.88 -1.82
N ASP A 422 -6.13 -11.59 -1.09
CA ASP A 422 -7.03 -12.61 -1.61
C ASP A 422 -8.50 -12.28 -1.36
N ALA A 423 -9.18 -11.84 -2.41
CA ALA A 423 -10.62 -11.58 -2.41
C ALA A 423 -11.47 -12.76 -2.91
N SER A 424 -10.90 -13.97 -3.04
CA SER A 424 -11.64 -15.15 -3.54
C SER A 424 -12.83 -15.56 -2.66
N SER A 425 -12.83 -15.20 -1.37
CA SER A 425 -13.98 -15.39 -0.47
C SER A 425 -15.11 -14.39 -0.71
N ALA A 426 -14.80 -13.22 -1.28
CA ALA A 426 -15.69 -12.08 -1.43
C ALA A 426 -16.21 -11.93 -2.86
N THR A 427 -17.18 -11.03 -3.07
CA THR A 427 -17.77 -10.78 -4.39
C THR A 427 -17.46 -9.35 -4.87
N ASP A 428 -16.92 -9.23 -6.09
CA ASP A 428 -16.65 -7.98 -6.81
C ASP A 428 -15.92 -6.91 -5.98
N VAL A 429 -14.83 -7.25 -5.30
CA VAL A 429 -14.04 -6.27 -4.53
C VAL A 429 -13.37 -5.28 -5.48
N VAL A 430 -13.80 -4.01 -5.41
CA VAL A 430 -13.25 -2.91 -6.22
C VAL A 430 -12.42 -2.01 -5.31
N ILE A 431 -11.18 -1.76 -5.69
CA ILE A 431 -10.31 -0.77 -5.06
C ILE A 431 -10.07 0.34 -6.09
N THR A 432 -10.41 1.57 -5.72
CA THR A 432 -10.26 2.71 -6.61
C THR A 432 -9.56 3.89 -5.97
N ALA A 433 -8.64 4.49 -6.71
CA ALA A 433 -7.99 5.75 -6.34
C ALA A 433 -8.85 6.99 -6.68
N ASP A 434 -10.01 6.82 -7.32
CA ASP A 434 -11.03 7.87 -7.50
C ASP A 434 -11.79 8.07 -6.18
N ALA A 435 -11.31 9.02 -5.38
CA ALA A 435 -11.83 9.31 -4.06
C ALA A 435 -13.24 9.94 -4.11
N ALA A 436 -13.56 10.68 -5.18
CA ALA A 436 -14.82 11.40 -5.36
C ALA A 436 -15.92 10.57 -6.04
N GLY A 437 -15.55 9.48 -6.73
CA GLY A 437 -16.46 8.64 -7.50
C GLY A 437 -17.04 9.36 -8.72
N ASP A 438 -16.43 10.47 -9.15
CA ASP A 438 -16.93 11.34 -10.21
C ASP A 438 -16.30 11.03 -11.58
N ASP A 439 -15.25 10.22 -11.61
CA ASP A 439 -14.65 9.69 -12.85
C ASP A 439 -15.47 8.54 -13.47
N THR A 440 -16.73 8.37 -13.06
CA THR A 440 -17.62 7.36 -13.63
C THR A 440 -18.02 7.71 -15.08
N LEU A 441 -17.32 7.05 -16.01
CA LEU A 441 -17.78 6.58 -17.31
C LEU A 441 -18.01 7.64 -18.41
N VAL A 442 -16.92 8.21 -18.94
CA VAL A 442 -16.83 8.46 -20.39
C VAL A 442 -15.43 8.07 -20.89
N PRO A 443 -15.29 6.99 -21.69
CA PRO A 443 -14.04 6.66 -22.34
C PRO A 443 -13.53 7.84 -23.19
N GLY A 444 -12.35 8.35 -22.87
CA GLY A 444 -11.67 9.38 -23.68
C GLY A 444 -12.00 10.84 -23.35
N THR A 445 -12.65 11.16 -22.23
CA THR A 445 -12.72 12.55 -21.76
C THR A 445 -11.63 12.83 -20.72
N PHE A 446 -10.71 13.72 -21.07
CA PHE A 446 -9.84 14.36 -20.09
C PHE A 446 -10.68 15.35 -19.27
N LEU A 447 -11.23 14.92 -18.14
CA LEU A 447 -11.61 15.87 -17.10
C LEU A 447 -10.29 16.36 -16.49
N THR A 448 -9.93 17.60 -16.82
CA THR A 448 -9.02 18.37 -15.98
C THR A 448 -9.83 18.75 -14.76
N ASP A 449 -9.58 18.08 -13.63
CA ASP A 449 -10.15 18.56 -12.38
C ASP A 449 -9.58 19.96 -12.10
N VAL A 450 -10.45 20.96 -12.22
CA VAL A 450 -10.12 22.36 -11.98
C VAL A 450 -10.46 22.62 -10.53
N ALA A 451 -9.45 22.53 -9.65
CA ALA A 451 -9.24 23.32 -8.44
C ALA A 451 -10.49 24.01 -7.84
N ALA A 452 -11.54 23.25 -7.53
CA ALA A 452 -12.83 23.79 -7.12
C ALA A 452 -13.20 23.35 -5.70
N SER A 453 -12.30 23.53 -4.72
CA SER A 453 -12.76 23.51 -3.33
C SER A 453 -11.97 24.37 -2.35
N GLY A 454 -10.74 24.82 -2.62
CA GLY A 454 -10.01 25.71 -1.69
C GLY A 454 -9.81 25.14 -0.28
N ILE A 455 -10.14 23.87 -0.08
CA ILE A 455 -9.90 23.02 1.07
C ILE A 455 -9.16 21.83 0.48
N GLY A 456 -7.92 21.56 0.91
CA GLY A 456 -7.07 20.52 0.33
C GLY A 456 -7.61 19.11 0.55
N LEU A 457 -8.71 18.75 -0.11
CA LEU A 457 -9.24 17.41 -0.20
C LEU A 457 -8.81 16.83 -1.54
N LEU A 458 -7.68 16.13 -1.46
CA LEU A 458 -7.24 14.95 -2.21
C LEU A 458 -7.14 15.07 -3.74
N ASP A 459 -5.89 14.94 -4.18
CA ASP A 459 -5.44 14.91 -5.57
C ASP A 459 -5.89 13.59 -6.22
N ASP A 460 -6.71 13.65 -7.28
CA ASP A 460 -7.04 12.52 -8.17
C ASP A 460 -5.81 12.06 -8.99
N ASN A 461 -4.59 12.24 -8.47
CA ASN A 461 -3.33 11.89 -9.12
C ASN A 461 -2.53 10.85 -8.29
N SER A 462 -3.20 9.82 -7.78
CA SER A 462 -2.53 8.73 -7.06
C SER A 462 -2.64 7.38 -7.78
N ARG A 463 -1.67 6.52 -7.53
CA ARG A 463 -1.70 5.11 -7.94
C ARG A 463 -2.58 4.31 -6.99
N VAL A 464 -2.99 3.11 -7.40
CA VAL A 464 -3.70 2.21 -6.48
C VAL A 464 -2.69 1.53 -5.54
N PHE A 465 -1.71 0.81 -6.10
CA PHE A 465 -0.69 0.08 -5.33
C PHE A 465 0.73 0.52 -5.69
N ASN A 466 1.57 0.67 -4.66
CA ASN A 466 3.01 0.87 -4.80
C ASN A 466 3.77 -0.18 -3.98
N PHE A 467 4.36 -1.15 -4.66
CA PHE A 467 5.30 -2.09 -4.06
C PHE A 467 6.71 -1.52 -4.15
N SER A 468 7.23 -1.04 -3.01
CA SER A 468 8.47 -0.28 -2.91
C SER A 468 9.68 -1.13 -2.52
N ALA A 469 9.46 -2.37 -2.06
CA ALA A 469 10.54 -3.29 -1.75
C ALA A 469 11.34 -3.66 -3.00
N THR A 470 12.65 -3.88 -2.83
CA THR A 470 13.54 -4.31 -3.92
C THR A 470 13.47 -5.82 -4.19
N THR A 471 12.89 -6.59 -3.27
CA THR A 471 12.69 -8.04 -3.35
C THR A 471 11.30 -8.42 -2.84
N GLY A 472 10.82 -9.59 -3.22
CA GLY A 472 9.53 -10.13 -2.74
C GLY A 472 8.49 -10.20 -3.84
N ASP A 473 7.41 -10.91 -3.56
CA ASP A 473 6.31 -11.19 -4.48
C ASP A 473 5.04 -10.44 -4.06
N LEU A 474 4.19 -10.10 -5.02
CA LEU A 474 2.86 -9.55 -4.76
C LEU A 474 1.82 -10.38 -5.49
N THR A 475 0.94 -11.03 -4.74
CA THR A 475 -0.18 -11.82 -5.29
C THR A 475 -1.49 -11.12 -5.00
N LEU A 476 -2.27 -10.86 -6.06
CA LEU A 476 -3.56 -10.19 -6.02
C LEU A 476 -4.62 -11.12 -6.65
N THR A 477 -5.62 -11.53 -5.87
CA THR A 477 -6.65 -12.48 -6.32
C THR A 477 -8.05 -11.88 -6.20
N GLY A 478 -8.86 -11.96 -7.26
CA GLY A 478 -10.28 -11.58 -7.23
C GLY A 478 -10.56 -10.07 -7.10
N LEU A 479 -9.59 -9.21 -7.43
CA LEU A 479 -9.70 -7.75 -7.24
C LEU A 479 -10.00 -7.00 -8.54
N THR A 480 -10.77 -5.93 -8.46
CA THR A 480 -10.86 -4.91 -9.52
C THR A 480 -10.14 -3.64 -9.09
N LEU A 481 -9.14 -3.22 -9.85
CA LEU A 481 -8.26 -2.08 -9.56
C LEU A 481 -8.43 -0.99 -10.63
N THR A 482 -8.90 0.19 -10.24
CA THR A 482 -9.31 1.23 -11.20
C THR A 482 -9.14 2.66 -10.70
N GLY A 483 -9.20 3.64 -11.61
CA GLY A 483 -9.13 5.07 -11.28
C GLY A 483 -7.75 5.53 -10.81
N GLY A 484 -6.71 4.69 -10.90
CA GLY A 484 -5.34 5.09 -10.61
C GLY A 484 -4.84 6.09 -11.66
N ARG A 485 -4.30 7.23 -11.24
CA ARG A 485 -3.79 8.29 -12.12
C ARG A 485 -2.43 8.78 -11.63
N ALA A 486 -1.36 8.09 -11.99
CA ALA A 486 -0.03 8.44 -11.50
C ALA A 486 0.58 9.63 -12.24
N THR A 487 1.22 10.54 -11.51
CA THR A 487 2.23 11.45 -12.10
C THR A 487 3.54 10.74 -12.46
N GLY A 488 3.74 9.52 -11.94
CA GLY A 488 4.86 8.63 -12.24
C GLY A 488 4.50 7.50 -13.20
N SER A 489 5.28 6.40 -13.14
CA SER A 489 4.97 5.13 -13.83
C SER A 489 4.08 4.21 -13.00
N GLY A 490 3.30 3.36 -13.66
CA GLY A 490 2.42 2.37 -13.03
C GLY A 490 1.12 2.98 -12.52
N GLY A 491 0.19 3.31 -13.42
CA GLY A 491 -1.05 4.03 -13.08
C GLY A 491 -1.89 3.30 -12.04
N GLY A 492 -2.07 1.99 -12.23
CA GLY A 492 -2.69 1.13 -11.23
C GLY A 492 -1.68 0.55 -10.25
N ILE A 493 -0.61 -0.08 -10.77
CA ILE A 493 0.40 -0.77 -9.96
C ILE A 493 1.81 -0.36 -10.41
N ARG A 494 2.64 0.04 -9.44
CA ARG A 494 4.10 0.05 -9.60
C ARG A 494 4.71 -1.07 -8.75
N PHE A 495 5.48 -1.93 -9.40
CA PHE A 495 6.17 -3.05 -8.76
C PHE A 495 7.69 -2.92 -8.93
N ASN A 496 8.38 -2.51 -7.86
CA ASN A 496 9.84 -2.35 -7.87
C ASN A 496 10.60 -3.63 -7.45
N GLY A 497 9.89 -4.66 -7.00
CA GLY A 497 10.48 -5.93 -6.59
C GLY A 497 11.14 -6.67 -7.76
N SER A 498 12.16 -7.46 -7.44
CA SER A 498 12.77 -8.44 -8.36
C SER A 498 12.01 -9.76 -8.44
N GLY A 499 10.99 -9.96 -7.59
CA GLY A 499 10.12 -11.15 -7.60
C GLY A 499 9.02 -11.08 -8.65
N THR A 500 7.89 -11.71 -8.38
CA THR A 500 6.74 -11.80 -9.30
C THR A 500 5.56 -10.96 -8.80
N LEU A 501 4.98 -10.18 -9.71
CA LEU A 501 3.63 -9.62 -9.56
C LEU A 501 2.64 -10.58 -10.23
N ALA A 502 1.77 -11.21 -9.44
CA ALA A 502 0.75 -12.14 -9.90
C ALA A 502 -0.66 -11.53 -9.72
N LEU A 503 -1.42 -11.44 -10.80
CA LEU A 503 -2.85 -11.11 -10.78
C LEU A 503 -3.65 -12.33 -11.21
N ILE A 504 -4.49 -12.83 -10.31
CA ILE A 504 -5.31 -14.03 -10.50
C ILE A 504 -6.78 -13.62 -10.44
N GLU A 505 -7.57 -13.97 -11.46
CA GLU A 505 -9.01 -13.66 -11.51
C GLU A 505 -9.31 -12.18 -11.21
N SER A 506 -8.39 -11.30 -11.62
CA SER A 506 -8.40 -9.88 -11.24
C SER A 506 -8.55 -9.00 -12.48
N THR A 507 -9.12 -7.82 -12.28
CA THR A 507 -9.29 -6.79 -13.31
C THR A 507 -8.46 -5.57 -12.95
N LEU A 508 -7.65 -5.07 -13.89
CA LEU A 508 -6.94 -3.80 -13.77
C LEU A 508 -7.37 -2.92 -14.93
N SER A 509 -8.18 -1.90 -14.66
CA SER A 509 -8.84 -1.16 -15.74
C SER A 509 -8.92 0.34 -15.54
N GLY A 510 -8.84 1.08 -16.64
CA GLY A 510 -9.05 2.54 -16.63
C GLY A 510 -8.03 3.30 -15.79
N ASN A 511 -6.81 2.77 -15.66
CA ASN A 511 -5.73 3.45 -14.95
C ASN A 511 -4.86 4.24 -15.93
N THR A 512 -4.32 5.36 -15.47
CA THR A 512 -3.48 6.26 -16.25
C THR A 512 -2.14 6.49 -15.54
N SER A 513 -1.04 6.41 -16.27
CA SER A 513 0.26 6.90 -15.80
C SER A 513 0.73 8.08 -16.64
N HIS A 514 1.58 8.96 -16.10
CA HIS A 514 2.20 10.01 -16.90
C HIS A 514 3.30 9.45 -17.81
N PHE A 515 4.08 8.50 -17.28
CA PHE A 515 5.21 7.87 -17.96
C PHE A 515 4.85 6.45 -18.42
N ASP A 516 5.51 5.43 -17.88
CA ASP A 516 5.38 4.06 -18.37
C ASP A 516 4.34 3.26 -17.60
N GLY A 517 3.79 2.21 -18.22
CA GLY A 517 2.91 1.25 -17.55
C GLY A 517 1.59 1.88 -17.12
N GLY A 518 0.67 2.11 -18.06
CA GLY A 518 -0.62 2.72 -17.74
C GLY A 518 -1.39 1.91 -16.70
N GLY A 519 -1.37 0.58 -16.83
CA GLY A 519 -1.85 -0.35 -15.81
C GLY A 519 -0.72 -0.71 -14.83
N ILE A 520 0.28 -1.43 -15.34
CA ILE A 520 1.38 -2.02 -14.56
C ILE A 520 2.71 -1.48 -15.05
N TYR A 521 3.54 -1.01 -14.11
CA TYR A 521 4.97 -0.83 -14.32
C TYR A 521 5.76 -1.80 -13.45
N THR A 522 6.69 -2.52 -14.05
CA THR A 522 7.76 -3.20 -13.33
C THR A 522 9.13 -2.92 -13.93
N ARG A 523 10.12 -2.74 -13.05
CA ARG A 523 11.52 -2.56 -13.46
C ARG A 523 12.20 -3.90 -13.70
N ALA A 524 12.21 -4.80 -12.71
CA ALA A 524 12.99 -6.04 -12.75
C ALA A 524 12.15 -7.31 -12.59
N GLY A 525 11.03 -7.25 -11.86
CA GLY A 525 10.19 -8.41 -11.58
C GLY A 525 9.36 -8.89 -12.77
N GLY A 526 8.92 -10.14 -12.70
CA GLY A 526 8.01 -10.73 -13.68
C GLY A 526 6.55 -10.33 -13.45
N VAL A 527 5.74 -10.32 -14.52
CA VAL A 527 4.29 -10.13 -14.44
C VAL A 527 3.57 -11.39 -14.89
N THR A 528 2.71 -11.94 -14.04
CA THR A 528 1.86 -13.08 -14.38
C THR A 528 0.38 -12.71 -14.26
N LEU A 529 -0.37 -12.92 -15.34
CA LEU A 529 -1.82 -12.79 -15.38
C LEU A 529 -2.45 -14.16 -15.60
N THR A 530 -3.32 -14.57 -14.69
CA THR A 530 -4.07 -15.84 -14.79
C THR A 530 -5.56 -15.57 -14.68
N SER A 531 -6.32 -15.88 -15.72
CA SER A 531 -7.78 -15.60 -15.76
C SER A 531 -8.12 -14.14 -15.47
N SER A 532 -7.23 -13.22 -15.83
CA SER A 532 -7.28 -11.81 -15.44
C SER A 532 -7.52 -10.90 -16.64
N THR A 533 -8.00 -9.68 -16.39
CA THR A 533 -8.30 -8.68 -17.42
C THR A 533 -7.53 -7.38 -17.18
N LEU A 534 -6.74 -6.94 -18.16
CA LEU A 534 -6.11 -5.61 -18.18
C LEU A 534 -6.72 -4.77 -19.30
N SER A 535 -7.50 -3.74 -18.97
CA SER A 535 -8.24 -3.02 -20.01
C SER A 535 -8.34 -1.50 -19.87
N GLY A 536 -8.32 -0.80 -21.00
CA GLY A 536 -8.53 0.65 -21.02
C GLY A 536 -7.48 1.46 -20.24
N ASN A 537 -6.31 0.87 -19.94
CA ASN A 537 -5.25 1.58 -19.25
C ASN A 537 -4.45 2.43 -20.24
N THR A 538 -3.98 3.59 -19.80
CA THR A 538 -3.37 4.59 -20.67
C THR A 538 -2.08 5.19 -20.10
N THR A 539 -1.16 5.58 -20.97
CA THR A 539 -0.01 6.41 -20.58
C THR A 539 -0.13 7.83 -21.10
N GLY A 540 0.59 8.75 -20.47
CA GLY A 540 0.82 10.12 -20.93
C GLY A 540 1.82 10.19 -22.09
N TYR A 541 2.29 11.42 -22.35
CA TYR A 541 3.17 11.75 -23.46
C TYR A 541 4.51 10.98 -23.35
N ASN A 542 4.96 10.40 -24.46
CA ASN A 542 6.14 9.52 -24.52
C ASN A 542 6.08 8.22 -23.67
N GLY A 543 4.96 7.94 -23.01
CA GLY A 543 4.82 6.72 -22.20
C GLY A 543 4.81 5.43 -23.03
N ARG A 544 5.34 4.35 -22.45
CA ARG A 544 5.41 3.01 -23.05
C ARG A 544 4.58 2.02 -22.23
N GLY A 545 4.06 0.97 -22.88
CA GLY A 545 3.32 -0.09 -22.19
C GLY A 545 1.98 0.40 -21.67
N GLY A 546 1.01 0.65 -22.56
CA GLY A 546 -0.32 1.15 -22.17
C GLY A 546 -0.98 0.27 -21.11
N GLY A 547 -0.90 -1.05 -21.28
CA GLY A 547 -1.28 -2.03 -20.26
C GLY A 547 -0.11 -2.32 -19.31
N ILE A 548 0.98 -2.87 -19.85
CA ILE A 548 2.14 -3.35 -19.08
C ILE A 548 3.42 -2.76 -19.65
N TYR A 549 4.22 -2.16 -18.77
CA TYR A 549 5.66 -1.96 -18.98
C TYR A 549 6.45 -2.95 -18.13
N ALA A 550 7.32 -3.73 -18.75
CA ALA A 550 8.27 -4.61 -18.08
C ALA A 550 9.69 -4.32 -18.56
N GLY A 551 10.59 -3.97 -17.63
CA GLY A 551 12.00 -3.74 -17.95
C GLY A 551 12.75 -5.05 -18.22
N TYR A 552 13.08 -5.78 -17.16
CA TYR A 552 13.91 -7.00 -17.27
C TYR A 552 13.13 -8.31 -17.05
N GLY A 553 11.93 -8.27 -16.49
CA GLY A 553 11.15 -9.46 -16.16
C GLY A 553 10.32 -9.99 -17.32
N GLU A 554 9.96 -11.27 -17.23
CA GLU A 554 9.05 -11.95 -18.17
C GLU A 554 7.60 -11.47 -17.98
N VAL A 555 6.82 -11.47 -19.06
CA VAL A 555 5.37 -11.23 -19.01
C VAL A 555 4.64 -12.49 -19.48
N THR A 556 3.85 -13.09 -18.60
CA THR A 556 3.09 -14.32 -18.88
C THR A 556 1.59 -14.09 -18.70
N LEU A 557 0.82 -14.41 -19.73
CA LEU A 557 -0.65 -14.37 -19.72
C LEU A 557 -1.18 -15.78 -19.94
N THR A 558 -2.04 -16.25 -19.04
CA THR A 558 -2.76 -17.52 -19.16
C THR A 558 -4.25 -17.27 -19.00
N ASN A 559 -5.06 -17.70 -19.96
CA ASN A 559 -6.52 -17.50 -19.95
C ASN A 559 -6.93 -16.03 -19.70
N SER A 560 -6.11 -15.08 -20.11
CA SER A 560 -6.24 -13.67 -19.72
C SER A 560 -6.55 -12.78 -20.91
N THR A 561 -7.15 -11.63 -20.64
CA THR A 561 -7.49 -10.62 -21.66
C THR A 561 -6.72 -9.34 -21.42
N LEU A 562 -6.07 -8.80 -22.45
CA LEU A 562 -5.41 -7.51 -22.40
C LEU A 562 -5.93 -6.64 -23.56
N SER A 563 -6.80 -5.67 -23.26
CA SER A 563 -7.60 -5.03 -24.29
C SER A 563 -7.80 -3.52 -24.17
N GLY A 564 -7.79 -2.81 -25.30
CA GLY A 564 -8.11 -1.39 -25.34
C GLY A 564 -7.12 -0.51 -24.58
N ASN A 565 -5.93 -1.01 -24.28
CA ASN A 565 -4.88 -0.22 -23.63
C ASN A 565 -4.17 0.67 -24.65
N LYS A 566 -3.71 1.84 -24.22
CA LYS A 566 -3.17 2.86 -25.11
C LYS A 566 -1.90 3.50 -24.58
N CYS A 567 -0.90 3.65 -25.44
CA CYS A 567 0.28 4.46 -25.14
C CYS A 567 0.59 5.45 -26.26
N ASP A 568 1.40 6.47 -25.93
CA ASP A 568 1.84 7.46 -26.90
C ASP A 568 3.12 7.03 -27.64
N PHE A 569 3.91 6.12 -27.06
CA PHE A 569 5.15 5.67 -27.67
C PHE A 569 5.10 4.19 -28.07
N TYR A 570 5.68 3.29 -27.29
CA TYR A 570 5.87 1.88 -27.66
C TYR A 570 4.98 0.93 -26.86
N GLY A 571 4.47 -0.12 -27.52
CA GLY A 571 3.75 -1.20 -26.84
C GLY A 571 2.40 -0.77 -26.30
N GLY A 572 1.38 -0.67 -27.14
CA GLY A 572 0.04 -0.23 -26.72
C GLY A 572 -0.55 -1.15 -25.65
N GLY A 573 -0.39 -2.46 -25.80
CA GLY A 573 -0.70 -3.45 -24.78
C GLY A 573 0.49 -3.69 -23.85
N ILE A 574 1.57 -4.23 -24.41
CA ILE A 574 2.77 -4.64 -23.67
C ILE A 574 4.01 -4.00 -24.31
N PHE A 575 4.83 -3.35 -23.48
CA PHE A 575 6.22 -3.06 -23.79
C PHE A 575 7.11 -3.91 -22.88
N ASN A 576 7.99 -4.71 -23.48
CA ASN A 576 9.03 -5.44 -22.75
C ASN A 576 10.42 -5.07 -23.26
N PHE A 577 11.33 -4.68 -22.38
CA PHE A 577 12.69 -4.31 -22.80
C PHE A 577 13.55 -5.56 -23.06
N PHE A 578 13.76 -6.42 -22.06
CA PHE A 578 14.66 -7.59 -22.18
C PHE A 578 14.01 -8.95 -21.97
N GLY A 579 12.94 -9.05 -21.18
CA GLY A 579 12.23 -10.30 -20.91
C GLY A 579 11.35 -10.75 -22.07
N GLY A 580 11.04 -12.04 -22.11
CA GLY A 580 10.08 -12.61 -23.04
C GLY A 580 8.62 -12.28 -22.70
N VAL A 581 7.77 -12.46 -23.72
CA VAL A 581 6.31 -12.36 -23.59
C VAL A 581 5.70 -13.68 -24.01
N THR A 582 4.96 -14.33 -23.10
CA THR A 582 4.29 -15.61 -23.35
C THR A 582 2.78 -15.48 -23.13
N LEU A 583 2.00 -15.82 -24.16
CA LEU A 583 0.54 -15.88 -24.10
C LEU A 583 0.09 -17.33 -24.31
N THR A 584 -0.72 -17.84 -23.38
CA THR A 584 -1.38 -19.15 -23.50
C THR A 584 -2.89 -18.98 -23.33
N SER A 585 -3.68 -19.45 -24.29
CA SER A 585 -5.15 -19.37 -24.25
C SER A 585 -5.69 -17.96 -23.96
N SER A 586 -4.97 -16.94 -24.42
CA SER A 586 -5.19 -15.54 -24.03
C SER A 586 -5.55 -14.66 -25.22
N THR A 587 -6.19 -13.52 -24.93
CA THR A 587 -6.60 -12.55 -25.96
C THR A 587 -5.96 -11.19 -25.74
N LEU A 588 -5.25 -10.69 -26.75
CA LEU A 588 -4.68 -9.34 -26.77
C LEU A 588 -5.34 -8.54 -27.88
N SER A 589 -6.19 -7.56 -27.54
CA SER A 589 -7.05 -6.93 -28.55
C SER A 589 -7.30 -5.43 -28.43
N GLY A 590 -7.45 -4.74 -29.56
CA GLY A 590 -7.80 -3.31 -29.54
C GLY A 590 -6.77 -2.39 -28.88
N ASN A 591 -5.55 -2.87 -28.60
CA ASN A 591 -4.52 -2.05 -27.98
C ASN A 591 -3.87 -1.13 -29.02
N THR A 592 -3.52 0.09 -28.63
CA THR A 592 -3.07 1.12 -29.57
C THR A 592 -1.78 1.81 -29.12
N SER A 593 -0.81 1.94 -30.02
CA SER A 593 0.36 2.80 -29.82
C SER A 593 0.46 3.88 -30.91
N ASN A 594 0.85 5.10 -30.52
CA ASN A 594 1.13 6.16 -31.49
C ASN A 594 2.53 6.04 -32.14
N ASN A 595 3.30 5.00 -31.80
CA ASN A 595 4.56 4.67 -32.45
C ASN A 595 4.59 3.21 -32.98
N ARG A 596 5.31 2.27 -32.34
CA ARG A 596 5.49 0.87 -32.78
C ARG A 596 4.86 -0.11 -31.79
N GLY A 597 4.50 -1.30 -32.25
CA GLY A 597 3.95 -2.38 -31.43
C GLY A 597 2.60 -2.02 -30.80
N GLY A 598 1.52 -2.09 -31.58
CA GLY A 598 0.18 -1.75 -31.08
C GLY A 598 -0.28 -2.72 -29.99
N GLY A 599 -0.10 -4.01 -30.22
CA GLY A 599 -0.30 -5.06 -29.21
C GLY A 599 0.92 -5.22 -28.32
N ILE A 600 2.01 -5.74 -28.90
CA ILE A 600 3.24 -6.10 -28.19
C ILE A 600 4.44 -5.42 -28.87
N LEU A 601 5.32 -4.83 -28.07
CA LEU A 601 6.68 -4.49 -28.47
C LEU A 601 7.69 -5.15 -27.55
N THR A 602 8.68 -5.86 -28.11
CA THR A 602 9.86 -6.32 -27.38
C THR A 602 11.15 -5.79 -28.00
N LEU A 603 12.15 -5.44 -27.18
CA LEU A 603 13.45 -4.94 -27.68
C LEU A 603 14.56 -6.00 -27.74
N ALA A 604 14.50 -7.06 -26.94
CA ALA A 604 15.45 -8.18 -27.03
C ALA A 604 14.82 -9.54 -26.68
N GLY A 605 13.76 -9.53 -25.87
CA GLY A 605 13.01 -10.74 -25.53
C GLY A 605 12.13 -11.26 -26.67
N GLY A 606 11.93 -12.57 -26.71
CA GLY A 606 11.07 -13.22 -27.70
C GLY A 606 9.58 -13.13 -27.36
N VAL A 607 8.73 -13.38 -28.36
CA VAL A 607 7.28 -13.47 -28.21
C VAL A 607 6.81 -14.89 -28.54
N THR A 608 6.08 -15.52 -27.62
CA THR A 608 5.49 -16.85 -27.80
C THR A 608 3.97 -16.78 -27.61
N LEU A 609 3.20 -17.15 -28.62
CA LEU A 609 1.76 -17.36 -28.49
C LEU A 609 1.44 -18.85 -28.69
N ASN A 610 0.73 -19.41 -27.71
CA ASN A 610 0.18 -20.75 -27.77
C ASN A 610 -1.35 -20.67 -27.62
N SER A 611 -2.09 -21.18 -28.61
CA SER A 611 -3.55 -21.18 -28.58
C SER A 611 -4.15 -19.82 -28.23
N SER A 612 -3.57 -18.74 -28.75
CA SER A 612 -3.92 -17.37 -28.35
C SER A 612 -4.37 -16.51 -29.53
N THR A 613 -5.16 -15.48 -29.24
CA THR A 613 -5.71 -14.56 -30.23
C THR A 613 -5.12 -13.16 -30.03
N LEU A 614 -4.53 -12.60 -31.08
CA LEU A 614 -4.04 -11.22 -31.11
C LEU A 614 -4.77 -10.46 -32.23
N SER A 615 -5.71 -9.58 -31.86
CA SER A 615 -6.67 -9.04 -32.82
C SER A 615 -6.98 -7.56 -32.67
N GLY A 616 -7.05 -6.83 -33.79
CA GLY A 616 -7.53 -5.44 -33.78
C GLY A 616 -6.57 -4.46 -33.10
N ASN A 617 -5.30 -4.82 -32.89
CA ASN A 617 -4.32 -3.91 -32.30
C ASN A 617 -3.75 -2.97 -33.37
N ALA A 618 -3.41 -1.74 -33.00
CA ALA A 618 -3.04 -0.70 -33.94
C ALA A 618 -1.77 0.04 -33.53
N SER A 619 -0.87 0.28 -34.48
CA SER A 619 0.27 1.17 -34.33
C SER A 619 0.30 2.23 -35.43
N ARG A 620 0.97 3.34 -35.14
CA ARG A 620 1.22 4.36 -36.16
C ARG A 620 2.25 3.88 -37.19
N PHE A 621 3.34 3.28 -36.73
CA PHE A 621 4.44 2.83 -37.58
C PHE A 621 4.42 1.31 -37.72
N ASN A 622 5.41 0.59 -37.21
CA ASN A 622 5.60 -0.83 -37.48
C ASN A 622 4.99 -1.72 -36.40
N GLY A 623 4.58 -2.93 -36.77
CA GLY A 623 4.05 -3.93 -35.84
C GLY A 623 2.72 -3.50 -35.26
N GLY A 624 1.64 -3.62 -36.01
CA GLY A 624 0.30 -3.32 -35.48
C GLY A 624 -0.06 -4.29 -34.35
N GLY A 625 0.20 -5.58 -34.58
CA GLY A 625 0.06 -6.63 -33.60
C GLY A 625 1.32 -6.82 -32.76
N ILE A 626 2.39 -7.31 -33.38
CA ILE A 626 3.67 -7.62 -32.74
C ILE A 626 4.80 -6.86 -33.44
N TYR A 627 5.63 -6.18 -32.66
CA TYR A 627 6.94 -5.69 -33.06
C TYR A 627 8.01 -6.35 -32.19
N THR A 628 9.01 -6.97 -32.79
CA THR A 628 10.22 -7.40 -32.06
C THR A 628 11.47 -6.77 -32.68
N PHE A 629 12.37 -6.32 -31.82
CA PHE A 629 13.75 -6.04 -32.16
C PHE A 629 14.61 -7.15 -31.56
N GLU A 630 15.43 -7.82 -32.38
CA GLU A 630 16.35 -8.92 -32.00
C GLU A 630 15.69 -10.17 -31.34
N GLY A 631 14.40 -10.14 -31.03
CA GLY A 631 13.64 -11.21 -30.40
C GLY A 631 12.95 -12.14 -31.39
N ALA A 632 13.01 -13.45 -31.11
CA ALA A 632 12.32 -14.47 -31.90
C ALA A 632 10.79 -14.41 -31.71
N VAL A 633 10.05 -14.86 -32.72
CA VAL A 633 8.58 -14.97 -32.66
C VAL A 633 8.18 -16.43 -32.89
N THR A 634 7.43 -17.01 -31.95
CA THR A 634 6.87 -18.35 -32.05
C THR A 634 5.37 -18.31 -31.91
N LEU A 635 4.66 -18.85 -32.90
CA LEU A 635 3.20 -18.96 -32.92
C LEU A 635 2.84 -20.43 -33.11
N THR A 636 2.14 -21.00 -32.14
CA THR A 636 1.59 -22.35 -32.21
C THR A 636 0.09 -22.30 -31.99
N SER A 637 -0.65 -22.83 -32.96
CA SER A 637 -2.11 -22.90 -32.92
C SER A 637 -2.77 -21.56 -32.58
N SER A 638 -2.26 -20.45 -33.09
CA SER A 638 -2.65 -19.08 -32.67
C SER A 638 -3.17 -18.25 -33.84
N THR A 639 -3.92 -17.19 -33.56
CA THR A 639 -4.53 -16.31 -34.57
C THR A 639 -4.09 -14.87 -34.38
N VAL A 640 -3.44 -14.29 -35.39
CA VAL A 640 -3.03 -12.88 -35.47
C VAL A 640 -3.77 -12.22 -36.65
N THR A 641 -4.78 -11.41 -36.36
CA THR A 641 -5.68 -10.88 -37.40
C THR A 641 -6.18 -9.46 -37.13
N ASN A 642 -6.64 -8.74 -38.16
CA ASN A 642 -7.20 -7.39 -38.04
C ASN A 642 -6.30 -6.36 -37.36
N ASN A 643 -5.00 -6.61 -37.25
CA ASN A 643 -4.07 -5.66 -36.66
C ASN A 643 -3.61 -4.65 -37.74
N GLN A 644 -3.26 -3.43 -37.33
CA GLN A 644 -3.02 -2.32 -38.25
C GLN A 644 -1.71 -1.57 -37.96
N ALA A 645 -0.91 -1.35 -38.99
CA ALA A 645 0.26 -0.48 -39.02
C ALA A 645 -0.01 0.70 -39.98
N SER A 646 -0.60 1.79 -39.48
CA SER A 646 -1.25 2.81 -40.34
C SER A 646 -0.32 3.62 -41.25
N GLN A 647 0.94 3.82 -40.86
CA GLN A 647 1.99 4.56 -41.60
C GLN A 647 3.31 3.79 -41.65
N GLY A 648 3.32 2.51 -41.25
CA GLY A 648 4.47 1.63 -41.31
C GLY A 648 4.11 0.29 -41.93
N ALA A 649 4.77 -0.76 -41.46
CA ALA A 649 4.62 -2.10 -42.03
C ALA A 649 4.47 -3.20 -40.98
N GLY A 650 4.04 -4.38 -41.45
CA GLY A 650 3.80 -5.53 -40.57
C GLY A 650 2.63 -5.22 -39.64
N GLY A 651 1.45 -5.01 -40.22
CA GLY A 651 0.20 -4.88 -39.46
C GLY A 651 0.03 -6.01 -38.46
N GLY A 652 0.30 -7.26 -38.86
CA GLY A 652 0.33 -8.44 -37.98
C GLY A 652 1.62 -8.51 -37.18
N VAL A 653 2.71 -8.96 -37.82
CA VAL A 653 4.01 -9.20 -37.20
C VAL A 653 5.11 -8.47 -37.97
N PHE A 654 5.93 -7.71 -37.23
CA PHE A 654 7.15 -7.07 -37.73
C PHE A 654 8.33 -7.52 -36.87
N VAL A 655 9.37 -8.05 -37.50
CA VAL A 655 10.63 -8.43 -36.85
C VAL A 655 11.75 -7.62 -37.48
N SER A 656 12.58 -7.01 -36.63
CA SER A 656 13.79 -6.27 -37.00
C SER A 656 14.99 -6.79 -36.21
N ASP A 657 16.18 -6.67 -36.78
CA ASP A 657 17.42 -7.05 -36.10
C ASP A 657 18.62 -6.21 -36.56
N THR A 658 19.76 -6.34 -35.86
CA THR A 658 21.06 -5.72 -36.20
C THR A 658 22.10 -6.75 -36.69
N GLY A 659 21.65 -7.92 -37.15
CA GLY A 659 22.45 -9.04 -37.63
C GLY A 659 22.30 -10.34 -36.82
N THR A 660 21.44 -10.38 -35.80
CA THR A 660 21.19 -11.58 -34.98
C THR A 660 20.31 -12.62 -35.68
N ASN A 661 19.55 -12.21 -36.71
CA ASN A 661 18.65 -13.07 -37.49
C ASN A 661 17.71 -13.90 -36.60
N PRO A 662 16.86 -13.27 -35.77
CA PRO A 662 15.94 -13.96 -34.89
C PRO A 662 14.98 -14.85 -35.69
N ALA A 663 14.75 -16.06 -35.18
CA ALA A 663 13.90 -17.01 -35.86
C ALA A 663 12.42 -16.65 -35.74
N ILE A 664 11.67 -16.89 -36.81
CA ILE A 664 10.21 -16.83 -36.82
C ILE A 664 9.68 -18.23 -37.09
N THR A 665 8.92 -18.77 -36.14
CA THR A 665 8.29 -20.09 -36.25
C THR A 665 6.78 -19.95 -36.18
N VAL A 666 6.08 -20.40 -37.21
CA VAL A 666 4.62 -20.35 -37.31
C VAL A 666 4.10 -21.76 -37.60
N GLN A 667 3.35 -22.31 -36.65
CA GLN A 667 2.86 -23.69 -36.66
C GLN A 667 1.37 -23.72 -36.36
N ASN A 668 0.56 -24.41 -37.16
CA ASN A 668 -0.89 -24.48 -37.01
C ASN A 668 -1.55 -23.11 -36.79
N SER A 669 -0.99 -22.02 -37.31
CA SER A 669 -1.39 -20.65 -36.92
C SER A 669 -1.87 -19.81 -38.10
N ILE A 670 -2.68 -18.80 -37.80
CA ILE A 670 -3.19 -17.82 -38.77
C ILE A 670 -2.50 -16.48 -38.54
N ILE A 671 -1.91 -15.90 -39.59
CA ILE A 671 -1.49 -14.50 -39.67
C ILE A 671 -2.11 -13.91 -40.94
N ALA A 672 -3.33 -13.41 -40.84
CA ALA A 672 -4.09 -12.96 -42.02
C ALA A 672 -5.10 -11.86 -41.67
N GLY A 673 -5.48 -11.08 -42.68
CA GLY A 673 -6.44 -9.97 -42.51
C GLY A 673 -5.87 -8.77 -41.75
N ASN A 674 -4.55 -8.68 -41.61
CA ASN A 674 -3.90 -7.50 -41.05
C ASN A 674 -3.71 -6.44 -42.14
N THR A 675 -3.49 -5.18 -41.76
CA THR A 675 -3.36 -4.05 -42.68
C THR A 675 -2.14 -3.21 -42.39
N ASP A 676 -1.47 -2.73 -43.43
CA ASP A 676 -0.37 -1.77 -43.32
C ASP A 676 -0.37 -0.80 -44.51
N SER A 677 0.61 0.12 -44.53
CA SER A 677 0.78 1.07 -45.64
C SER A 677 1.61 0.51 -46.82
N GLY A 678 2.00 -0.77 -46.75
CA GLY A 678 2.98 -1.42 -47.61
C GLY A 678 2.45 -2.68 -48.31
N ALA A 679 3.37 -3.58 -48.66
CA ALA A 679 3.07 -4.77 -49.46
C ALA A 679 2.93 -6.05 -48.63
N ALA A 680 3.35 -6.06 -47.36
CA ALA A 680 3.43 -7.26 -46.51
C ALA A 680 2.77 -7.01 -45.14
N PRO A 681 1.44 -6.85 -45.10
CA PRO A 681 0.73 -6.46 -43.89
C PRO A 681 0.68 -7.56 -42.82
N ASP A 682 0.80 -8.83 -43.19
CA ASP A 682 0.63 -9.93 -42.24
C ASP A 682 1.95 -10.29 -41.53
N LEU A 683 3.01 -10.61 -42.27
CA LEU A 683 4.31 -10.97 -41.71
C LEU A 683 5.44 -10.27 -42.47
N ARG A 684 6.23 -9.47 -41.74
CA ARG A 684 7.42 -8.78 -42.26
C ARG A 684 8.66 -9.17 -41.44
N PRO A 685 9.44 -10.17 -41.89
CA PRO A 685 10.73 -10.53 -41.30
C PRO A 685 11.84 -9.56 -41.73
N ASP A 686 12.90 -9.47 -40.93
CA ASP A 686 14.13 -8.79 -41.33
C ASP A 686 14.92 -9.61 -42.38
N PRO A 687 15.64 -8.99 -43.33
CA PRO A 687 16.41 -9.71 -44.33
C PRO A 687 17.51 -10.60 -43.74
N GLY A 688 17.25 -11.91 -43.65
CA GLY A 688 18.19 -12.90 -43.14
C GLY A 688 17.65 -13.71 -41.96
N SER A 689 16.61 -13.20 -41.30
CA SER A 689 15.85 -13.92 -40.29
C SER A 689 15.28 -15.23 -40.86
N PRO A 690 15.56 -16.40 -40.25
CA PRO A 690 15.01 -17.67 -40.71
C PRO A 690 13.52 -17.76 -40.38
N VAL A 691 12.71 -18.01 -41.40
CA VAL A 691 11.26 -18.15 -41.29
C VAL A 691 10.85 -19.60 -41.55
N SER A 692 10.26 -20.25 -40.55
CA SER A 692 9.69 -21.60 -40.63
C SER A 692 8.18 -21.53 -40.51
N ILE A 693 7.48 -21.91 -41.58
CA ILE A 693 6.02 -21.92 -41.66
C ILE A 693 5.59 -23.36 -41.90
N ASP A 694 4.77 -23.89 -41.00
CA ASP A 694 4.30 -25.27 -41.03
C ASP A 694 2.79 -25.30 -40.75
N HIS A 695 2.03 -25.94 -41.65
CA HIS A 695 0.56 -26.06 -41.58
C HIS A 695 -0.15 -24.77 -41.10
N SER A 696 0.19 -23.63 -41.71
CA SER A 696 -0.22 -22.31 -41.25
C SER A 696 -0.75 -21.46 -42.41
N LEU A 697 -1.64 -20.52 -42.09
CA LEU A 697 -2.23 -19.59 -43.06
C LEU A 697 -1.62 -18.20 -42.87
N ILE A 698 -0.86 -17.75 -43.86
CA ILE A 698 -0.23 -16.42 -43.85
C ILE A 698 -0.63 -15.70 -45.14
N GLY A 699 -1.14 -14.48 -45.03
CA GLY A 699 -1.43 -13.68 -46.21
C GLY A 699 -0.16 -13.29 -46.96
N ALA A 700 -0.13 -13.56 -48.26
CA ALA A 700 1.03 -13.27 -49.10
C ALA A 700 1.09 -11.79 -49.51
N ALA A 701 2.30 -11.29 -49.78
CA ALA A 701 2.51 -9.93 -50.21
C ALA A 701 1.71 -9.61 -51.49
N GLY A 702 0.76 -8.67 -51.40
CA GLY A 702 -0.07 -8.22 -52.52
C GLY A 702 -1.36 -9.01 -52.77
N SER A 703 -1.74 -9.98 -51.93
CA SER A 703 -3.05 -10.65 -52.00
C SER A 703 -3.73 -10.67 -50.63
N VAL A 704 -4.95 -10.15 -50.54
CA VAL A 704 -5.81 -10.34 -49.36
C VAL A 704 -6.23 -11.81 -49.33
N PHE A 705 -5.61 -12.59 -48.46
CA PHE A 705 -6.07 -13.93 -48.13
C PHE A 705 -7.10 -13.81 -47.01
N ASP A 706 -8.32 -14.24 -47.28
CA ASP A 706 -9.40 -14.22 -46.29
C ASP A 706 -9.46 -15.57 -45.57
N PRO A 707 -9.09 -15.66 -44.29
CA PRO A 707 -9.22 -16.88 -43.50
C PRO A 707 -10.68 -17.26 -43.17
N LEU A 708 -11.66 -16.44 -43.56
CA LEU A 708 -13.09 -16.62 -43.26
C LEU A 708 -13.33 -16.76 -41.76
N LEU A 709 -12.86 -15.76 -41.01
CA LEU A 709 -13.04 -15.68 -39.57
C LEU A 709 -14.33 -14.90 -39.22
N GLY A 710 -15.04 -15.37 -38.20
CA GLY A 710 -16.11 -14.63 -37.55
C GLY A 710 -15.57 -13.41 -36.79
N PRO A 711 -16.44 -12.54 -36.25
CA PRO A 711 -16.02 -11.45 -35.38
C PRO A 711 -15.31 -11.97 -34.11
N LEU A 712 -14.48 -11.13 -33.50
CA LEU A 712 -13.95 -11.42 -32.16
C LEU A 712 -15.14 -11.43 -31.19
N ALA A 713 -15.41 -12.57 -30.58
CA ALA A 713 -16.59 -12.77 -29.74
C ALA A 713 -16.33 -13.82 -28.65
N ASP A 714 -17.24 -13.87 -27.68
CA ASP A 714 -17.32 -14.99 -26.77
C ASP A 714 -17.87 -16.22 -27.53
N ASN A 715 -17.00 -17.19 -27.77
CA ASN A 715 -17.34 -18.47 -28.40
C ASN A 715 -17.29 -19.65 -27.41
N GLY A 716 -17.49 -19.38 -26.11
CA GLY A 716 -17.65 -20.38 -25.05
C GLY A 716 -16.40 -20.70 -24.23
N GLY A 717 -15.36 -19.87 -24.30
CA GLY A 717 -14.10 -20.03 -23.57
C GLY A 717 -13.86 -18.93 -22.53
N PRO A 718 -12.73 -18.98 -21.78
CA PRO A 718 -12.38 -17.95 -20.80
C PRO A 718 -12.00 -16.61 -21.44
N THR A 719 -11.66 -16.61 -22.72
CA THR A 719 -11.26 -15.42 -23.49
C THR A 719 -11.92 -15.41 -24.87
N GLN A 720 -12.07 -14.22 -25.47
CA GLN A 720 -12.72 -14.08 -26.79
C GLN A 720 -11.86 -14.63 -27.92
N THR A 721 -12.49 -15.27 -28.90
CA THR A 721 -11.82 -15.88 -30.06
C THR A 721 -12.48 -15.47 -31.37
N HIS A 722 -11.83 -15.78 -32.50
CA HIS A 722 -12.42 -15.74 -33.83
C HIS A 722 -12.85 -17.15 -34.24
N ALA A 723 -14.15 -17.42 -34.31
CA ALA A 723 -14.67 -18.69 -34.82
C ALA A 723 -14.39 -18.85 -36.32
N LEU A 724 -14.14 -20.07 -36.79
CA LEU A 724 -14.02 -20.36 -38.22
C LEU A 724 -15.41 -20.37 -38.86
N LEU A 725 -15.58 -19.64 -39.95
CA LEU A 725 -16.83 -19.66 -40.73
C LEU A 725 -16.85 -20.85 -41.70
N PRO A 726 -18.05 -21.29 -42.13
CA PRO A 726 -18.17 -22.35 -43.13
C PRO A 726 -17.36 -22.09 -44.39
N GLY A 727 -16.60 -23.10 -44.82
CA GLY A 727 -15.69 -23.01 -45.98
C GLY A 727 -14.34 -22.35 -45.68
N SER A 728 -14.03 -22.07 -44.40
CA SER A 728 -12.71 -21.57 -44.02
C SER A 728 -11.60 -22.54 -44.46
N PRO A 729 -10.54 -22.04 -45.11
CA PRO A 729 -9.38 -22.87 -45.48
C PRO A 729 -8.57 -23.34 -44.26
N ALA A 730 -8.91 -22.88 -43.05
CA ALA A 730 -8.28 -23.32 -41.82
C ALA A 730 -8.86 -24.64 -41.29
N ILE A 731 -10.06 -25.01 -41.73
CA ILE A 731 -10.77 -26.19 -41.21
C ILE A 731 -10.06 -27.47 -41.65
N ASN A 732 -9.71 -28.33 -40.69
CA ASN A 732 -9.02 -29.61 -40.85
C ASN A 732 -7.68 -29.53 -41.62
N ALA A 733 -7.02 -28.36 -41.59
CA ALA A 733 -5.81 -28.08 -42.37
C ALA A 733 -4.52 -28.06 -41.52
N GLY A 734 -4.63 -28.19 -40.20
CA GLY A 734 -3.53 -28.25 -39.25
C GLY A 734 -2.88 -29.62 -39.17
N ASP A 735 -1.68 -29.68 -38.58
CA ASP A 735 -0.98 -30.93 -38.27
C ASP A 735 -1.41 -31.46 -36.90
N PRO A 736 -2.03 -32.66 -36.81
CA PRO A 736 -2.34 -33.32 -35.54
C PRO A 736 -1.12 -33.61 -34.66
N ALA A 737 0.08 -33.75 -35.22
CA ALA A 737 1.29 -33.97 -34.43
C ALA A 737 1.71 -32.74 -33.61
N LEU A 738 1.23 -31.55 -34.00
CA LEU A 738 1.45 -30.28 -33.31
C LEU A 738 0.25 -29.89 -32.42
N ALA A 739 -0.81 -30.69 -32.41
CA ALA A 739 -2.00 -30.50 -31.60
C ALA A 739 -1.89 -31.22 -30.26
N SER A 740 -2.16 -30.52 -29.16
CA SER A 740 -2.28 -31.14 -27.85
C SER A 740 -3.29 -30.40 -26.98
N GLY A 741 -4.02 -31.14 -26.14
CA GLY A 741 -4.95 -30.57 -25.18
C GLY A 741 -6.18 -29.93 -25.81
N PHE A 742 -6.45 -28.69 -25.44
CA PHE A 742 -7.64 -27.92 -25.80
C PHE A 742 -7.29 -26.71 -26.64
N ASP A 743 -8.25 -26.20 -27.41
CA ASP A 743 -8.08 -24.93 -28.08
C ASP A 743 -8.12 -23.75 -27.10
N GLN A 744 -8.08 -22.51 -27.60
CA GLN A 744 -8.08 -21.34 -26.74
C GLN A 744 -9.24 -21.33 -25.72
N ARG A 745 -10.37 -21.96 -26.04
CA ARG A 745 -11.55 -21.99 -25.17
C ARG A 745 -11.39 -22.94 -23.99
N GLY A 746 -10.34 -23.77 -23.97
CA GLY A 746 -10.10 -24.74 -22.90
C GLY A 746 -11.10 -25.90 -22.94
N ALA A 747 -11.20 -26.64 -21.84
CA ALA A 747 -12.16 -27.75 -21.76
C ALA A 747 -13.61 -27.25 -21.89
N PRO A 748 -14.48 -27.93 -22.66
CA PRO A 748 -14.30 -29.25 -23.28
C PRO A 748 -13.81 -29.24 -24.74
N PHE A 749 -13.33 -28.12 -25.28
CA PHE A 749 -13.02 -27.93 -26.70
C PHE A 749 -11.64 -28.54 -27.06
N LEU A 750 -11.61 -29.83 -27.40
CA LEU A 750 -10.37 -30.53 -27.72
C LEU A 750 -9.74 -29.99 -29.01
N ARG A 751 -8.40 -29.94 -29.07
CA ARG A 751 -7.68 -29.58 -30.30
C ARG A 751 -7.74 -30.65 -31.36
N ASP A 752 -7.71 -31.90 -30.95
CA ASP A 752 -7.85 -33.05 -31.85
C ASP A 752 -9.00 -33.90 -31.30
N ASP A 753 -10.17 -33.74 -31.91
CA ASP A 753 -11.37 -34.53 -31.60
C ASP A 753 -11.52 -35.75 -32.53
N GLY A 754 -10.54 -35.98 -33.41
CA GLY A 754 -10.52 -37.03 -34.43
C GLY A 754 -11.17 -36.66 -35.77
N ALA A 755 -11.68 -35.43 -35.94
CA ALA A 755 -12.23 -34.94 -37.22
C ALA A 755 -11.18 -34.30 -38.15
N GLY A 756 -9.98 -34.04 -37.63
CA GLY A 756 -8.96 -33.18 -38.24
C GLY A 756 -8.64 -32.04 -37.27
N VAL A 757 -7.47 -31.41 -37.44
CA VAL A 757 -7.06 -30.26 -36.61
C VAL A 757 -7.17 -29.00 -37.43
N ASP A 758 -7.71 -27.95 -36.85
CA ASP A 758 -7.83 -26.65 -37.47
C ASP A 758 -6.56 -25.80 -37.27
N ILE A 759 -6.31 -24.93 -38.25
CA ILE A 759 -5.29 -23.88 -38.12
C ILE A 759 -5.88 -22.71 -37.34
N GLY A 760 -5.15 -22.19 -36.35
CA GLY A 760 -5.48 -20.99 -35.58
C GLY A 760 -5.84 -21.28 -34.13
N ALA A 761 -6.31 -20.25 -33.41
CA ALA A 761 -6.64 -20.32 -31.99
C ALA A 761 -7.93 -21.10 -31.65
N PHE A 762 -8.76 -21.36 -32.66
CA PHE A 762 -10.09 -21.96 -32.53
C PHE A 762 -10.16 -23.26 -33.30
N GLU A 763 -10.79 -24.27 -32.70
CA GLU A 763 -11.05 -25.59 -33.28
C GLU A 763 -12.56 -25.80 -33.46
N LEU A 764 -13.03 -25.98 -34.68
CA LEU A 764 -14.43 -26.26 -34.96
C LEU A 764 -14.82 -27.67 -34.50
N GLN A 765 -15.36 -27.75 -33.28
CA GLN A 765 -15.76 -29.03 -32.70
C GLN A 765 -16.86 -29.72 -33.52
N GLY A 766 -16.68 -31.01 -33.78
CA GLY A 766 -17.76 -31.88 -34.22
C GLY A 766 -18.27 -31.62 -35.64
N VAL A 767 -17.40 -31.24 -36.58
CA VAL A 767 -17.74 -31.39 -37.99
C VAL A 767 -17.83 -32.90 -38.29
N PRO A 768 -18.98 -33.44 -38.76
CA PRO A 768 -19.03 -34.79 -39.28
C PRO A 768 -17.99 -34.88 -40.40
N ASN A 769 -17.09 -35.87 -40.33
CA ASN A 769 -16.06 -36.12 -41.32
C ASN A 769 -16.66 -36.16 -42.74
N PHE A 770 -16.72 -35.03 -43.45
CA PHE A 770 -17.46 -34.94 -44.71
C PHE A 770 -16.85 -35.93 -45.71
N PRO A 771 -17.66 -36.67 -46.47
CA PRO A 771 -17.12 -37.59 -47.46
C PRO A 771 -16.20 -36.84 -48.42
N ASP A 772 -15.01 -37.38 -48.73
CA ASP A 772 -14.16 -36.85 -49.79
C ASP A 772 -15.01 -36.53 -51.02
N GLY A 773 -14.92 -35.31 -51.58
CA GLY A 773 -15.75 -34.91 -52.71
C GLY A 773 -17.13 -34.31 -52.37
N ASP A 774 -17.48 -34.14 -51.11
CA ASP A 774 -18.57 -33.24 -50.67
C ASP A 774 -18.05 -31.79 -50.69
N TYR A 775 -18.28 -31.08 -51.80
CA TYR A 775 -17.77 -29.73 -52.07
C TYR A 775 -18.73 -28.61 -51.68
N ASN A 776 -19.99 -28.94 -51.37
CA ASN A 776 -20.97 -28.02 -50.84
C ASN A 776 -21.19 -28.19 -49.32
N TYR A 777 -20.57 -29.21 -48.72
CA TYR A 777 -20.55 -29.55 -47.30
C TYR A 777 -21.94 -29.85 -46.72
N ASP A 778 -22.81 -30.50 -47.51
CA ASP A 778 -24.16 -30.86 -47.09
C ASP A 778 -24.26 -32.26 -46.45
N GLY A 779 -23.14 -32.97 -46.33
CA GLY A 779 -23.03 -34.29 -45.72
C GLY A 779 -23.14 -35.45 -46.71
N VAL A 780 -23.30 -35.17 -48.01
CA VAL A 780 -23.49 -36.15 -49.08
C VAL A 780 -22.66 -35.71 -50.29
N ALA A 781 -21.75 -36.57 -50.77
CA ALA A 781 -21.10 -36.31 -52.05
C ALA A 781 -22.07 -36.65 -53.21
N ASP A 782 -22.79 -35.67 -53.75
CA ASP A 782 -23.79 -35.86 -54.80
C ASP A 782 -23.63 -34.94 -56.02
N ALA A 783 -24.71 -34.76 -56.81
CA ALA A 783 -24.67 -34.00 -58.05
C ALA A 783 -24.56 -32.48 -57.81
N ALA A 784 -24.88 -31.99 -56.61
CA ALA A 784 -24.67 -30.63 -56.19
C ALA A 784 -23.17 -30.31 -56.09
N ASP A 785 -22.36 -31.25 -55.58
CA ASP A 785 -20.90 -31.08 -55.49
C ASP A 785 -20.22 -31.05 -56.85
N TYR A 786 -20.69 -31.87 -57.78
CA TYR A 786 -20.26 -31.78 -59.17
C TYR A 786 -20.47 -30.38 -59.75
N THR A 787 -21.55 -29.72 -59.35
CA THR A 787 -21.86 -28.37 -59.80
C THR A 787 -20.86 -27.37 -59.22
N VAL A 788 -20.48 -27.53 -57.94
CA VAL A 788 -19.41 -26.73 -57.32
C VAL A 788 -18.06 -26.94 -58.01
N TRP A 789 -17.66 -28.18 -58.30
CA TRP A 789 -16.43 -28.46 -59.05
C TRP A 789 -16.46 -27.89 -60.47
N ARG A 790 -17.57 -28.11 -61.19
CA ARG A 790 -17.70 -27.65 -62.58
C ARG A 790 -17.61 -26.13 -62.67
N ASP A 791 -18.25 -25.43 -61.73
CA ASP A 791 -18.34 -23.98 -61.75
C ASP A 791 -17.03 -23.32 -61.25
N THR A 792 -16.18 -24.08 -60.54
CA THR A 792 -14.85 -23.64 -60.09
C THR A 792 -13.70 -24.25 -60.90
N LEU A 793 -13.96 -25.04 -61.94
CA LEU A 793 -12.92 -25.73 -62.73
C LEU A 793 -11.90 -24.76 -63.35
N GLY A 794 -10.61 -24.95 -63.04
CA GLY A 794 -9.50 -24.10 -63.48
C GLY A 794 -9.27 -22.87 -62.61
N SER A 795 -10.07 -22.68 -61.56
CA SER A 795 -9.88 -21.62 -60.57
C SER A 795 -8.62 -21.85 -59.73
N THR A 796 -7.89 -20.78 -59.46
CA THR A 796 -6.78 -20.71 -58.50
C THR A 796 -7.11 -19.82 -57.29
N THR A 797 -8.36 -19.36 -57.18
CA THR A 797 -8.81 -18.36 -56.19
C THR A 797 -10.07 -18.79 -55.44
N ASP A 798 -11.06 -19.36 -56.14
CA ASP A 798 -12.18 -20.11 -55.53
C ASP A 798 -11.81 -21.59 -55.55
N LEU A 799 -11.35 -22.12 -54.41
CA LEU A 799 -10.81 -23.47 -54.26
C LEU A 799 -11.75 -24.42 -53.53
N ARG A 800 -13.04 -24.10 -53.43
CA ARG A 800 -14.02 -24.90 -52.66
C ARG A 800 -14.21 -26.34 -53.16
N ALA A 801 -13.72 -26.66 -54.36
CA ALA A 801 -13.73 -28.01 -54.91
C ALA A 801 -12.33 -28.67 -54.97
N ASN A 802 -11.34 -28.14 -54.25
CA ASN A 802 -9.95 -28.62 -54.26
C ASN A 802 -9.77 -29.75 -53.24
N GLY A 803 -10.22 -30.95 -53.59
CA GLY A 803 -10.34 -32.04 -52.63
C GLY A 803 -9.09 -32.90 -52.49
N ASP A 804 -8.18 -32.90 -53.47
CA ASP A 804 -6.97 -33.75 -53.42
C ASP A 804 -5.65 -33.00 -53.21
N ASN A 805 -5.71 -31.66 -53.20
CA ASN A 805 -4.69 -30.62 -53.01
C ASN A 805 -3.22 -31.08 -52.85
N THR A 806 -2.71 -31.91 -53.76
CA THR A 806 -1.37 -32.49 -53.66
C THR A 806 -0.64 -32.50 -55.00
N GLY A 807 0.69 -32.34 -54.93
CA GLY A 807 1.57 -32.44 -56.11
C GLY A 807 1.27 -31.39 -57.18
N ALA A 808 1.15 -31.83 -58.45
CA ALA A 808 0.93 -30.94 -59.59
C ALA A 808 -0.46 -30.27 -59.62
N SER A 809 -1.35 -30.63 -58.68
CA SER A 809 -2.72 -30.15 -58.54
C SER A 809 -2.91 -29.20 -57.34
N ALA A 810 -1.85 -28.95 -56.56
CA ALA A 810 -1.90 -28.02 -55.44
C ALA A 810 -2.30 -26.59 -55.87
N GLY A 811 -3.28 -26.00 -55.18
CA GLY A 811 -3.73 -24.62 -55.37
C GLY A 811 -4.52 -24.33 -56.65
N LYS A 812 -5.09 -25.36 -57.31
CA LYS A 812 -5.96 -25.18 -58.49
C LYS A 812 -7.02 -26.27 -58.58
N ILE A 813 -8.21 -25.93 -59.05
CA ILE A 813 -9.25 -26.93 -59.34
C ILE A 813 -8.97 -27.58 -60.68
N ASP A 814 -8.72 -28.88 -60.70
CA ASP A 814 -8.45 -29.60 -61.94
C ASP A 814 -9.20 -30.93 -62.06
N ARG A 815 -8.71 -31.81 -62.93
CA ARG A 815 -9.38 -33.08 -63.23
C ARG A 815 -9.21 -34.09 -62.09
N ALA A 816 -8.22 -33.91 -61.23
CA ALA A 816 -7.91 -34.81 -60.14
C ALA A 816 -8.98 -34.68 -59.02
N ASP A 817 -9.44 -33.47 -58.74
CA ASP A 817 -10.62 -33.19 -57.90
C ASP A 817 -11.89 -33.89 -58.41
N TYR A 818 -12.18 -33.80 -59.71
CA TYR A 818 -13.30 -34.53 -60.30
C TYR A 818 -13.20 -36.05 -60.10
N LEU A 819 -11.99 -36.60 -60.16
CA LEU A 819 -11.78 -38.03 -59.93
C LEU A 819 -12.00 -38.38 -58.46
N LEU A 820 -11.67 -37.48 -57.53
CA LEU A 820 -11.97 -37.63 -56.11
C LEU A 820 -13.47 -37.58 -55.84
N TRP A 821 -14.18 -36.55 -56.33
CA TRP A 821 -15.65 -36.50 -56.26
C TRP A 821 -16.31 -37.75 -56.83
N ARG A 822 -15.88 -38.16 -58.03
CA ARG A 822 -16.45 -39.33 -58.69
C ARG A 822 -16.18 -40.63 -57.92
N ALA A 823 -15.03 -40.74 -57.27
CA ALA A 823 -14.68 -41.93 -56.47
C ALA A 823 -15.58 -42.06 -55.23
N ASN A 824 -16.11 -40.94 -54.76
CA ASN A 824 -16.88 -40.85 -53.53
C ASN A 824 -18.36 -40.47 -53.73
N TYR A 825 -18.83 -40.38 -54.98
CA TYR A 825 -20.22 -40.07 -55.29
C TYR A 825 -21.19 -41.06 -54.62
N GLY A 826 -22.10 -40.52 -53.82
CA GLY A 826 -23.07 -41.25 -53.01
C GLY A 826 -22.59 -41.62 -51.60
N ASN A 827 -21.38 -41.20 -51.20
CA ASN A 827 -20.89 -41.38 -49.84
C ASN A 827 -21.57 -40.36 -48.90
N THR A 828 -21.88 -40.79 -47.67
CA THR A 828 -22.62 -39.99 -46.69
C THR A 828 -22.08 -40.23 -45.29
N THR A 829 -22.02 -39.19 -44.46
CA THR A 829 -21.86 -39.37 -43.02
C THR A 829 -23.18 -39.77 -42.37
N VAL A 830 -23.18 -40.82 -41.54
CA VAL A 830 -24.33 -41.12 -40.67
C VAL A 830 -24.22 -40.20 -39.45
N PRO A 831 -25.20 -39.33 -39.16
CA PRO A 831 -25.14 -38.49 -37.97
C PRO A 831 -25.39 -39.35 -36.73
N THR A 832 -24.45 -39.39 -35.80
CA THR A 832 -24.75 -39.72 -34.41
C THR A 832 -25.38 -38.49 -33.77
N THR A 833 -26.68 -38.53 -33.53
CA THR A 833 -27.40 -37.52 -32.72
C THR A 833 -26.66 -37.24 -31.41
N PRO A 834 -26.33 -35.97 -31.08
CA PRO A 834 -25.96 -35.60 -29.72
C PRO A 834 -27.17 -35.81 -28.82
N ALA A 835 -26.96 -36.38 -27.63
CA ALA A 835 -27.99 -36.35 -26.59
C ALA A 835 -28.31 -34.88 -26.26
N PRO A 836 -29.59 -34.51 -26.04
CA PRO A 836 -29.94 -33.14 -25.69
C PRO A 836 -29.26 -32.79 -24.36
N ALA A 837 -28.58 -31.64 -24.33
CA ALA A 837 -28.01 -31.08 -23.11
C ALA A 837 -29.11 -30.97 -22.03
N PRO A 838 -28.85 -31.38 -20.78
CA PRO A 838 -29.78 -31.10 -19.69
C PRO A 838 -29.87 -29.58 -19.50
N ALA A 839 -31.10 -29.09 -19.34
CA ALA A 839 -31.35 -27.69 -18.99
C ALA A 839 -30.60 -27.31 -17.69
N PRO A 840 -30.13 -26.06 -17.54
CA PRO A 840 -29.39 -25.66 -16.36
C PRO A 840 -30.30 -25.75 -15.12
N THR A 841 -30.03 -26.70 -14.25
CA THR A 841 -30.54 -26.70 -12.88
C THR A 841 -29.64 -25.82 -12.01
N PRO A 842 -30.19 -24.95 -11.15
CA PRO A 842 -29.39 -24.17 -10.21
C PRO A 842 -28.72 -25.13 -9.22
N VAL A 843 -27.39 -25.11 -9.17
CA VAL A 843 -26.63 -26.00 -8.29
C VAL A 843 -26.56 -25.36 -6.91
N SER A 844 -27.37 -25.89 -5.99
CA SER A 844 -27.14 -25.80 -4.55
C SER A 844 -25.88 -26.59 -4.17
N ALA A 845 -25.00 -25.97 -3.38
CA ALA A 845 -23.75 -26.53 -2.87
C ALA A 845 -23.90 -27.91 -2.19
N PRO A 846 -22.97 -28.87 -2.41
CA PRO A 846 -22.90 -30.06 -1.59
C PRO A 846 -21.90 -29.90 -0.44
N VAL A 847 -22.41 -30.21 0.75
CA VAL A 847 -21.70 -30.44 2.01
C VAL A 847 -20.69 -31.58 1.87
N ALA A 848 -19.53 -31.40 2.50
CA ALA A 848 -18.40 -32.34 2.55
C ALA A 848 -18.75 -33.71 3.17
N ALA A 849 -18.13 -34.76 2.64
CA ALA A 849 -17.84 -35.98 3.38
C ALA A 849 -16.46 -36.53 2.97
N ALA A 850 -15.64 -36.81 3.97
CA ALA A 850 -14.24 -37.25 3.88
C ALA A 850 -14.07 -38.64 3.23
N GLY A 851 -12.91 -38.85 2.58
CA GLY A 851 -12.42 -40.19 2.24
C GLY A 851 -11.37 -40.27 1.12
N GLU A 852 -10.11 -40.32 1.55
CA GLU A 852 -8.94 -41.01 0.97
C GLU A 852 -8.37 -40.65 -0.43
N GLN A 853 -7.07 -40.31 -0.39
CA GLN A 853 -6.07 -40.20 -1.46
C GLN A 853 -5.99 -41.44 -2.37
N PRO A 854 -5.46 -41.28 -3.59
CA PRO A 854 -4.17 -41.91 -3.86
C PRO A 854 -3.16 -41.04 -4.62
N ALA A 855 -1.90 -41.38 -4.41
CA ALA A 855 -0.68 -40.73 -4.85
C ALA A 855 -0.38 -40.85 -6.35
N ALA A 856 0.34 -39.85 -6.88
CA ALA A 856 1.26 -40.01 -8.01
C ALA A 856 2.51 -39.17 -7.76
N GLU A 857 3.64 -39.87 -7.62
CA GLU A 857 4.97 -39.35 -7.37
C GLU A 857 5.78 -39.27 -8.68
N ALA A 858 6.66 -38.27 -8.75
CA ALA A 858 7.93 -38.21 -9.49
C ALA A 858 7.96 -38.04 -11.02
N ALA A 859 8.45 -36.87 -11.45
CA ALA A 859 9.50 -36.77 -12.47
C ALA A 859 10.22 -35.40 -12.45
N PHE A 860 11.54 -35.48 -12.22
CA PHE A 860 12.62 -34.60 -12.71
C PHE A 860 12.90 -33.22 -12.07
N ALA A 861 13.82 -33.27 -11.09
CA ALA A 861 14.77 -32.20 -10.77
C ALA A 861 16.14 -32.52 -11.40
N GLN A 862 16.81 -31.53 -12.02
CA GLN A 862 18.26 -31.42 -12.28
C GLN A 862 18.49 -30.11 -13.06
N TRP A 863 19.06 -29.04 -12.48
CA TRP A 863 20.49 -28.62 -12.47
C TRP A 863 20.47 -27.08 -12.23
N PHE A 864 21.40 -26.33 -11.62
CA PHE A 864 22.84 -26.42 -11.34
C PHE A 864 23.20 -25.59 -10.08
N ALA A 865 24.29 -25.98 -9.39
CA ALA A 865 25.04 -25.15 -8.44
C ALA A 865 26.43 -24.81 -9.01
N PRO A 866 27.07 -23.67 -8.65
CA PRO A 866 28.26 -23.15 -9.32
C PRO A 866 29.57 -23.65 -8.71
N THR A 867 30.61 -23.76 -9.54
CA THR A 867 32.00 -24.00 -9.09
C THR A 867 32.90 -22.84 -9.47
N ALA A 868 33.57 -22.27 -8.46
CA ALA A 868 34.64 -21.29 -8.58
C ALA A 868 36.00 -21.98 -8.83
N THR A 869 36.89 -21.29 -9.55
CA THR A 869 38.35 -21.55 -9.49
C THR A 869 39.13 -20.26 -9.73
N ALA A 870 40.07 -19.98 -8.83
CA ALA A 870 40.99 -18.84 -8.83
C ALA A 870 42.25 -19.11 -9.65
N VAL A 871 42.84 -18.06 -10.25
CA VAL A 871 44.23 -18.02 -10.74
C VAL A 871 44.84 -16.63 -10.45
N THR A 872 46.14 -16.64 -10.17
CA THR A 872 46.99 -15.68 -9.44
C THR A 872 47.73 -14.64 -10.31
N SER A 873 47.84 -13.41 -9.77
CA SER A 873 48.99 -12.45 -9.68
C SER A 873 50.03 -12.27 -10.82
N GLU A 874 50.32 -11.01 -11.23
CA GLU A 874 51.46 -10.15 -10.78
C GLU A 874 51.68 -8.89 -11.70
N ASP A 875 52.18 -7.82 -11.04
CA ASP A 875 53.06 -6.72 -11.50
C ASP A 875 52.60 -5.41 -12.20
N ASP A 876 52.61 -4.34 -11.37
CA ASP A 876 53.48 -3.14 -11.36
C ASP A 876 53.36 -1.94 -12.37
N THR A 877 52.72 -0.86 -11.86
CA THR A 877 53.11 0.60 -11.88
C THR A 877 53.15 1.43 -13.20
N PRO A 878 53.20 2.79 -13.16
CA PRO A 878 52.52 3.79 -12.33
C PRO A 878 51.91 5.03 -13.07
N VAL A 879 50.90 5.64 -12.44
CA VAL A 879 50.58 7.08 -12.23
C VAL A 879 50.99 8.15 -13.27
N ALA A 880 49.99 8.92 -13.78
CA ALA A 880 50.10 10.38 -13.98
C ALA A 880 48.74 11.12 -14.10
N THR A 881 48.36 11.80 -13.00
CA THR A 881 47.78 13.16 -12.86
C THR A 881 46.71 13.72 -13.83
N LEU A 882 45.57 14.10 -13.24
CA LEU A 882 44.52 15.03 -13.74
C LEU A 882 45.01 16.48 -13.94
N PRO A 883 44.21 17.34 -14.62
CA PRO A 883 43.57 18.42 -13.86
C PRO A 883 42.16 18.88 -14.31
N ALA A 884 41.30 19.15 -13.30
CA ALA A 884 40.35 20.26 -13.07
C ALA A 884 39.51 20.93 -14.19
N GLU A 885 38.18 20.77 -14.08
CA GLU A 885 37.04 21.75 -14.10
C GLU A 885 37.37 23.26 -14.19
N PRO A 886 36.51 24.17 -14.76
CA PRO A 886 35.11 24.38 -14.29
C PRO A 886 34.06 25.03 -15.25
N GLY A 887 32.78 25.04 -14.83
CA GLY A 887 31.92 26.24 -14.96
C GLY A 887 30.46 26.09 -15.42
N LYS A 888 29.54 26.65 -14.61
CA LYS A 888 28.05 26.66 -14.68
C LYS A 888 27.42 27.63 -15.70
N ASP A 889 26.13 27.39 -15.95
CA ASP A 889 24.97 28.29 -16.23
C ASP A 889 24.16 27.74 -17.42
N GLY A 890 22.83 27.61 -17.46
CA GLY A 890 21.73 28.23 -16.73
C GLY A 890 20.68 28.71 -17.76
N SER A 891 19.46 28.14 -17.73
CA SER A 891 18.21 28.54 -18.41
C SER A 891 18.05 28.29 -19.92
N LEU A 892 16.91 27.68 -20.33
CA LEU A 892 16.32 27.92 -21.65
C LEU A 892 14.79 27.80 -21.65
N LEU A 893 14.24 28.70 -22.46
CA LEU A 893 12.88 29.21 -22.55
C LEU A 893 12.10 28.46 -23.63
N LEU A 894 10.81 28.20 -23.35
CA LEU A 894 9.80 27.65 -24.24
C LEU A 894 9.59 28.52 -25.49
N LEU A 895 9.68 27.95 -26.70
CA LEU A 895 9.08 28.51 -27.92
C LEU A 895 8.84 27.43 -28.97
N ALA A 896 7.54 27.23 -29.27
CA ALA A 896 7.04 26.39 -30.34
C ALA A 896 7.31 27.00 -31.72
N LEU A 897 7.63 26.16 -32.71
CA LEU A 897 7.52 26.47 -34.14
C LEU A 897 7.10 25.22 -34.92
N ASP A 898 6.20 25.45 -35.88
CA ASP A 898 5.44 24.49 -36.69
C ASP A 898 6.08 24.31 -38.10
N ARG A 899 5.99 23.06 -38.65
CA ARG A 899 6.04 22.58 -40.08
C ARG A 899 7.40 22.29 -40.77
N PRO A 900 7.46 21.48 -41.89
CA PRO A 900 6.58 20.41 -42.42
C PRO A 900 7.31 19.10 -42.92
N THR A 901 6.50 18.16 -43.43
CA THR A 901 6.74 16.86 -44.12
C THR A 901 7.88 16.73 -45.16
N SER A 902 8.70 15.67 -45.08
CA SER A 902 8.93 14.65 -46.14
C SER A 902 10.09 13.67 -45.83
N ALA A 903 9.78 12.36 -45.87
CA ALA A 903 10.57 11.17 -46.26
C ALA A 903 12.09 11.04 -45.95
N THR A 904 12.40 9.83 -45.45
CA THR A 904 13.68 9.07 -45.41
C THR A 904 14.84 9.69 -44.62
N ASP A 905 15.10 9.18 -43.42
CA ASP A 905 16.33 8.40 -43.16
C ASP A 905 16.31 7.78 -41.75
N ASP A 906 16.91 6.60 -41.72
CA ASP A 906 17.10 5.66 -40.62
C ASP A 906 18.23 6.12 -39.69
N TRP A 907 17.96 7.13 -38.88
CA TRP A 907 18.89 7.68 -37.88
C TRP A 907 18.12 8.12 -36.63
N ASP A 908 17.80 7.19 -35.74
CA ASP A 908 17.40 7.53 -34.36
C ASP A 908 17.70 6.41 -33.34
N GLU A 909 18.61 5.49 -33.65
CA GLU A 909 18.92 4.36 -32.74
C GLU A 909 20.04 4.68 -31.72
N THR A 910 20.63 5.88 -31.77
CA THR A 910 21.77 6.26 -30.90
C THR A 910 21.45 7.35 -29.86
N ILE A 911 20.27 8.00 -29.91
CA ILE A 911 19.90 9.08 -28.98
C ILE A 911 19.15 8.57 -27.71
N ASP A 912 18.90 7.28 -27.57
CA ASP A 912 18.22 6.72 -26.38
C ASP A 912 19.16 6.35 -25.21
N ARG A 913 20.47 6.48 -25.34
CA ARG A 913 21.43 6.20 -24.23
C ARG A 913 21.70 7.37 -23.28
N LEU A 914 21.25 8.60 -23.60
CA LEU A 914 21.56 9.80 -22.81
C LEU A 914 20.37 10.38 -22.03
N ALA A 915 19.14 9.87 -22.23
CA ALA A 915 17.94 10.43 -21.59
C ALA A 915 17.62 9.87 -20.19
N GLU A 916 18.30 8.82 -19.73
CA GLU A 916 18.05 8.19 -18.41
C GLU A 916 18.77 8.86 -17.22
N GLN A 917 19.51 9.96 -17.41
CA GLN A 917 20.26 10.62 -16.32
C GLN A 917 19.63 11.89 -15.73
N ASN A 918 18.44 12.32 -16.16
CA ASN A 918 17.83 13.56 -15.66
C ASN A 918 16.41 13.35 -15.14
N GLU A 919 16.29 12.69 -13.98
CA GLU A 919 15.18 12.88 -13.04
C GLU A 919 15.78 13.35 -11.70
N PRO A 920 15.20 14.36 -11.03
CA PRO A 920 15.75 14.89 -9.78
C PRO A 920 15.24 14.08 -8.58
N GLU A 921 16.08 13.23 -8.00
CA GLU A 921 15.83 12.62 -6.67
C GLU A 921 16.39 13.50 -5.53
N PRO A 922 15.73 13.56 -4.36
CA PRO A 922 16.18 14.36 -3.22
C PRO A 922 17.35 13.69 -2.49
N ALA A 923 18.22 14.52 -1.91
CA ALA A 923 19.50 14.12 -1.31
C ALA A 923 19.36 13.23 -0.06
N GLY A 924 20.19 12.19 0.04
CA GLY A 924 20.46 11.49 1.31
C GLY A 924 21.16 10.12 1.21
N GLU A 925 22.49 10.15 1.30
CA GLU A 925 23.44 9.13 1.80
C GLU A 925 23.61 7.72 1.15
N GLU A 926 24.89 7.45 0.88
CA GLU A 926 25.63 6.18 0.76
C GLU A 926 25.05 5.01 -0.07
N LEU A 927 25.73 4.69 -1.19
CA LEU A 927 26.54 3.47 -1.29
C LEU A 927 27.37 3.44 -2.57
N ALA A 928 28.67 3.24 -2.37
CA ALA A 928 29.64 2.94 -3.40
C ALA A 928 29.39 1.53 -4.01
N THR A 929 30.12 1.25 -5.10
CA THR A 929 30.33 -0.04 -5.75
C THR A 929 29.20 -0.63 -6.59
N LEU A 930 29.19 -0.35 -7.90
CA LEU A 930 29.61 -1.30 -8.95
C LEU A 930 29.58 -0.61 -10.32
N GLY A 931 30.73 -0.54 -10.99
CA GLY A 931 30.80 -0.15 -12.39
C GLY A 931 31.97 -0.84 -13.07
N VAL A 932 31.68 -1.82 -13.93
CA VAL A 932 32.37 -2.26 -15.17
C VAL A 932 31.36 -3.26 -15.81
N VAL A 933 30.98 -3.30 -17.08
CA VAL A 933 31.71 -3.30 -18.37
C VAL A 933 30.67 -3.02 -19.47
N PHE A 934 30.96 -2.13 -20.42
CA PHE A 934 30.83 -2.36 -21.87
C PHE A 934 31.59 -1.26 -22.58
N GLY A 935 32.82 -1.59 -22.98
CA GLY A 935 33.59 -0.84 -23.96
C GLY A 935 33.28 -1.35 -25.36
N GLU A 936 33.47 -0.44 -26.32
CA GLU A 936 33.35 -0.61 -27.78
C GLU A 936 31.95 -0.99 -28.28
N PHE A 937 31.09 0.02 -28.52
CA PHE A 937 30.54 0.38 -29.83
C PHE A 937 29.90 1.77 -29.74
#